data_AF-A0A937A2C4-F1
#
_entry.id   AF-A0A937A2C4-F1
#
_cell.length_a   1.000
_cell.length_b   1.000
_cell.length_c   1.000
_cell.angle_alpha   90.00
_cell.angle_beta   90.00
_cell.angle_gamma   90.00
#
_symmetry.space_group_name_H-M   'P 1'
#
loop_
_entity.id
_entity.type
_entity.pdbx_description
1 polymer ?
#
loop_
_entity_poly.entity_id
_entity_poly.type
_entity_poly.pdbx_seq_one_letter_code
_entity_poly.pdbx_strand_id
1 'polypeptide(L)'
;MPELRAAGLLAAVCLAPLAWSQTSTRLSFELPSAATTSAGVYDLQGRLVRTLWRGDALPKGRHERSWDGLDDMKRPAPDARYEMRLVHHQIRYVWEGVIGNTSLGTIAQRHRAYQPPQSIVVEGDHAYYAVGYNEQQPGIHGFALAAPQLDTRPLGSKDTFASISMLASDGHRLYWANTGGLSRTTFVGVYDLSPLRPAVFTQGQPVCLFYRYNKPPCEPEQSYQSVIDVETQDGNGPTGLAVQRQGRVLAVAHAAQGMVRLFDKTSGARIGQIAVPLNAKALNQLAFTPAGDLWVISGRVVRRYAGVDRNPQLVATVTGLAKPIAVAAAPDSEHLWVADGGERQQVRQFNRDGRPGLMLGRHGGYSADPQVEPDKLCFRGPAHTEQTGMAQTADGKLWVIDHCNNRLLRFPLNGMTVGRSDEQVAYLPGFYLSAVDHQNPRRVFANFLEFEAQVDGPWEPGSTSWRLVRNWLGGLPPALDDKHAFNALYGGLSTVETLRNGRTYGMVRAFDQYVVVELPPSGPLRVVRPLGTPLPRAFHPVMYENGDLGHAITGDRTQVVLRRPLTGFDPQGNPTWASEPVVMASVPVLSGTPYTRHSTMGLPPRYPLTGGGVVVYLDPSITGNEGFHLGGARLNGSDWLWQASPTGPLDGKGTYQTKAVDGWLQYGGNAVLAHGRHIVYGYHGEFYRDLQTNNVGQANQFMHFDESGLFFGQFGTPSTRLPPPDLAGVSGNAFTPSLVRAGDRLYLYHNEESSHGGLHRWRIDGWNDVQDLRGQGTAGSTITLQ
;
A
#
# COMPACT_ATOMS: atom_id res chain seq x y z
N MET A 1 -34.74 -25.02 -84.15
CA MET A 1 -35.80 -25.54 -83.25
C MET A 1 -35.09 -26.27 -82.11
N PRO A 2 -35.37 -26.00 -80.80
CA PRO A 2 -36.18 -24.90 -80.23
C PRO A 2 -35.43 -23.55 -80.39
N GLU A 3 -35.54 -22.45 -79.61
CA GLU A 3 -36.34 -22.04 -78.43
C GLU A 3 -37.03 -20.68 -78.69
N LEU A 4 -37.89 -20.24 -77.75
CA LEU A 4 -38.11 -18.82 -77.45
C LEU A 4 -37.83 -18.56 -75.96
N ARG A 5 -37.09 -17.49 -75.65
CA ARG A 5 -36.98 -16.94 -74.28
C ARG A 5 -37.85 -15.69 -74.16
N ALA A 6 -38.86 -15.74 -73.30
CA ALA A 6 -39.58 -14.56 -72.85
C ALA A 6 -38.85 -13.93 -71.64
N ALA A 7 -38.56 -12.64 -71.70
CA ALA A 7 -37.98 -11.90 -70.57
C ALA A 7 -39.09 -11.17 -69.80
N GLY A 8 -39.32 -11.56 -68.54
CA GLY A 8 -40.23 -10.87 -67.64
C GLY A 8 -39.53 -9.73 -66.90
N LEU A 9 -40.09 -8.52 -66.93
CA LEU A 9 -39.66 -7.44 -66.04
C LEU A 9 -40.16 -7.70 -64.61
N LEU A 10 -39.22 -7.77 -63.66
CA LEU A 10 -39.49 -7.67 -62.23
C LEU A 10 -39.26 -6.23 -61.79
N ALA A 11 -40.33 -5.53 -61.39
CA ALA A 11 -40.24 -4.20 -60.83
C ALA A 11 -39.78 -4.26 -59.37
N ALA A 12 -38.57 -3.79 -59.08
CA ALA A 12 -38.07 -3.67 -57.71
C ALA A 12 -38.70 -2.43 -57.04
N VAL A 13 -39.56 -2.65 -56.04
CA VAL A 13 -40.07 -1.58 -55.18
C VAL A 13 -38.99 -1.23 -54.15
N CYS A 14 -38.28 -0.13 -54.37
CA CYS A 14 -37.38 0.45 -53.38
C CYS A 14 -38.19 1.04 -52.21
N LEU A 15 -38.38 0.26 -51.14
CA LEU A 15 -38.74 0.80 -49.83
C LEU A 15 -37.56 1.60 -49.28
N ALA A 16 -37.58 2.91 -49.48
CA ALA A 16 -36.68 3.81 -48.77
C ALA A 16 -36.95 3.71 -47.26
N PRO A 17 -35.92 3.57 -46.40
CA PRO A 17 -36.12 3.65 -44.96
C PRO A 17 -36.62 5.05 -44.61
N LEU A 18 -37.80 5.12 -44.00
CA LEU A 18 -38.32 6.35 -43.40
C LEU A 18 -37.35 6.80 -42.30
N ALA A 19 -36.52 7.79 -42.61
CA ALA A 19 -35.71 8.48 -41.62
C ALA A 19 -36.63 9.22 -40.67
N TRP A 20 -36.92 8.61 -39.51
CA TRP A 20 -37.64 9.29 -38.43
C TRP A 20 -36.75 10.40 -37.89
N SER A 21 -37.06 11.64 -38.28
CA SER A 21 -36.48 12.83 -37.68
C SER A 21 -36.97 12.94 -36.23
N GLN A 22 -36.27 12.28 -35.31
CA GLN A 22 -36.51 12.47 -33.88
C GLN A 22 -36.23 13.93 -33.55
N THR A 23 -37.28 14.65 -33.13
CA THR A 23 -37.17 16.05 -32.76
C THR A 23 -36.35 16.13 -31.47
N SER A 24 -35.26 16.89 -31.48
CA SER A 24 -34.40 16.99 -30.29
C SER A 24 -35.12 17.70 -29.14
N THR A 25 -35.06 17.11 -27.95
CA THR A 25 -35.58 17.74 -26.74
C THR A 25 -34.62 18.85 -26.34
N ARG A 26 -35.09 20.09 -26.21
CA ARG A 26 -34.25 21.22 -25.76
C ARG A 26 -34.32 21.36 -24.25
N LEU A 27 -33.18 21.64 -23.64
CA LEU A 27 -33.04 21.90 -22.21
C LEU A 27 -32.57 23.34 -22.03
N SER A 28 -33.26 24.12 -21.21
CA SER A 28 -32.82 25.48 -20.83
C SER A 28 -32.71 25.59 -19.32
N PHE A 29 -31.66 26.23 -18.84
CA PHE A 29 -31.40 26.40 -17.40
C PHE A 29 -30.54 27.64 -17.17
N GLU A 30 -30.47 28.12 -15.92
CA GLU A 30 -29.61 29.22 -15.51
C GLU A 30 -28.74 28.80 -14.33
N LEU A 31 -27.44 29.11 -14.39
CA LEU A 31 -26.50 28.82 -13.31
C LEU A 31 -26.23 30.10 -12.50
N PRO A 32 -26.36 30.09 -11.15
CA PRO A 32 -26.16 31.28 -10.31
C PRO A 32 -24.70 31.73 -10.20
N SER A 33 -23.76 30.81 -10.46
CA SER A 33 -22.31 31.01 -10.49
C SER A 33 -21.70 30.16 -11.61
N ALA A 34 -20.40 30.30 -11.88
CA ALA A 34 -19.68 29.27 -12.62
C ALA A 34 -19.63 27.98 -11.78
N ALA A 35 -19.76 26.82 -12.44
CA ALA A 35 -19.83 25.52 -11.77
C ALA A 35 -19.41 24.37 -12.70
N THR A 36 -18.96 23.27 -12.12
CA THR A 36 -18.90 21.97 -12.81
C THR A 36 -20.30 21.39 -12.86
N THR A 37 -20.71 20.85 -14.01
CA THR A 37 -22.07 20.32 -14.23
C THR A 37 -22.07 18.92 -14.85
N SER A 38 -23.06 18.13 -14.48
CA SER A 38 -23.41 16.86 -15.14
C SER A 38 -24.92 16.76 -15.24
N ALA A 39 -25.44 16.11 -16.27
CA ALA A 39 -26.88 15.95 -16.46
C ALA A 39 -27.27 14.62 -17.07
N GLY A 40 -28.50 14.20 -16.78
CA GLY A 40 -29.08 12.95 -17.26
C GLY A 40 -30.59 13.03 -17.45
N VAL A 41 -31.08 12.12 -18.29
CA VAL A 41 -32.50 11.88 -18.57
C VAL A 41 -32.96 10.69 -17.73
N TYR A 42 -34.08 10.86 -17.03
CA TYR A 42 -34.66 9.86 -16.14
C TYR A 42 -36.09 9.56 -16.54
N ASP A 43 -36.54 8.32 -16.39
CA ASP A 43 -37.97 8.01 -16.45
C ASP A 43 -38.71 8.53 -15.21
N LEU A 44 -40.04 8.47 -15.21
CA LEU A 44 -40.85 8.93 -14.08
C LEU A 44 -40.77 7.99 -12.85
N GLN A 45 -40.09 6.85 -12.95
CA GLN A 45 -39.71 6.00 -11.83
C GLN A 45 -38.33 6.40 -11.26
N GLY A 46 -37.69 7.40 -11.86
CA GLY A 46 -36.40 7.95 -11.48
C GLY A 46 -35.21 7.09 -11.91
N ARG A 47 -35.38 6.18 -12.87
CA ARG A 47 -34.26 5.40 -13.45
C ARG A 47 -33.54 6.20 -14.52
N LEU A 48 -32.21 6.16 -14.53
CA LEU A 48 -31.40 6.83 -15.55
C LEU A 48 -31.56 6.12 -16.91
N VAL A 49 -31.99 6.88 -17.91
CA VAL A 49 -32.19 6.45 -19.30
C VAL A 49 -31.01 6.85 -20.17
N ARG A 50 -30.45 8.05 -19.93
CA ARG A 50 -29.34 8.59 -20.70
C ARG A 50 -28.47 9.53 -19.86
N THR A 51 -27.17 9.36 -19.89
CA THR A 51 -26.21 10.39 -19.49
C THR A 51 -26.01 11.39 -20.64
N LEU A 52 -26.26 12.68 -20.38
CA LEU A 52 -26.15 13.73 -21.40
C LEU A 52 -24.74 14.31 -21.46
N TRP A 53 -24.18 14.70 -20.31
CA TRP A 53 -22.79 15.14 -20.17
C TRP A 53 -22.27 14.89 -18.76
N ARG A 54 -20.94 14.90 -18.62
CA ARG A 54 -20.20 14.56 -17.39
C ARG A 54 -19.12 15.61 -17.14
N GLY A 55 -19.19 16.32 -16.02
CA GLY A 55 -18.13 17.20 -15.54
C GLY A 55 -17.81 18.39 -16.45
N ASP A 56 -18.80 18.94 -17.16
CA ASP A 56 -18.61 20.12 -18.00
C ASP A 56 -18.63 21.38 -17.15
N ALA A 57 -17.53 22.15 -17.19
CA ALA A 57 -17.44 23.46 -16.56
C ALA A 57 -18.23 24.49 -17.37
N LEU A 58 -19.23 25.11 -16.74
CA LEU A 58 -20.08 26.13 -17.36
C LEU A 58 -19.97 27.46 -16.59
N PRO A 59 -19.94 28.62 -17.29
CA PRO A 59 -19.98 29.93 -16.64
C PRO A 59 -21.37 30.22 -16.05
N LYS A 60 -21.43 31.23 -15.18
CA LYS A 60 -22.68 31.82 -14.69
C LYS A 60 -23.59 32.25 -15.87
N GLY A 61 -24.90 32.11 -15.70
CA GLY A 61 -25.92 32.64 -16.61
C GLY A 61 -26.74 31.56 -17.32
N ARG A 62 -27.49 31.97 -18.34
CA ARG A 62 -28.44 31.12 -19.08
C ARG A 62 -27.73 30.22 -20.08
N HIS A 63 -28.11 28.94 -20.09
CA HIS A 63 -27.59 27.91 -20.99
C HIS A 63 -28.72 27.21 -21.73
N GLU A 64 -28.38 26.66 -22.89
CA GLU A 64 -29.21 25.71 -23.62
C GLU A 64 -28.39 24.47 -24.04
N ARG A 65 -29.03 23.30 -24.00
CA ARG A 65 -28.50 21.98 -24.40
C ARG A 65 -29.61 21.18 -25.07
N SER A 66 -29.29 20.03 -25.64
CA SER A 66 -30.27 19.15 -26.28
C SER A 66 -30.04 17.67 -25.97
N TRP A 67 -31.12 16.91 -26.01
CA TRP A 67 -31.13 15.45 -26.02
C TRP A 67 -31.66 14.94 -27.36
N ASP A 68 -30.99 13.94 -27.92
CA ASP A 68 -31.27 13.30 -29.21
C ASP A 68 -32.47 12.32 -29.18
N GLY A 69 -32.99 12.00 -28.00
CA GLY A 69 -34.04 10.99 -27.84
C GLY A 69 -33.51 9.55 -27.76
N LEU A 70 -32.19 9.37 -27.56
CA LEU A 70 -31.56 8.06 -27.44
C LEU A 70 -31.16 7.72 -25.99
N ASP A 71 -31.12 6.44 -25.66
CA ASP A 71 -30.52 5.92 -24.43
C ASP A 71 -28.97 5.86 -24.51
N ASP A 72 -28.28 5.49 -23.43
CA ASP A 72 -26.80 5.40 -23.44
C ASP A 72 -26.27 4.30 -24.39
N MET A 73 -27.11 3.34 -24.79
CA MET A 73 -26.80 2.31 -25.80
C MET A 73 -27.10 2.78 -27.24
N LYS A 74 -27.39 4.08 -27.44
CA LYS A 74 -27.76 4.71 -28.72
C LYS A 74 -29.04 4.14 -29.36
N ARG A 75 -29.94 3.56 -28.56
CA ARG A 75 -31.26 3.08 -29.01
C ARG A 75 -32.30 4.18 -28.76
N PRO A 76 -33.35 4.31 -29.60
CA PRO A 76 -34.43 5.24 -29.32
C PRO A 76 -35.07 4.97 -27.96
N ALA A 77 -35.17 6.01 -27.13
CA ALA A 77 -35.97 5.97 -25.91
C ALA A 77 -37.47 5.98 -26.28
N PRO A 78 -38.35 5.37 -25.47
CA PRO A 78 -39.80 5.42 -25.69
C PRO A 78 -40.35 6.84 -25.84
N ASP A 79 -41.41 7.02 -26.63
CA ASP A 79 -42.15 8.29 -26.64
C ASP A 79 -42.94 8.41 -25.33
N ALA A 80 -42.40 9.21 -24.41
CA ALA A 80 -42.85 9.31 -23.03
C ALA A 80 -42.47 10.66 -22.41
N ARG A 81 -42.97 10.90 -21.20
CA ARG A 81 -42.50 11.99 -20.34
C ARG A 81 -41.27 11.53 -19.53
N TYR A 82 -40.29 12.42 -19.46
CA TYR A 82 -39.03 12.21 -18.75
C TYR A 82 -38.79 13.33 -17.73
N GLU A 83 -38.01 13.02 -16.69
CA GLU A 83 -37.39 14.00 -15.80
C GLU A 83 -35.94 14.24 -16.27
N MET A 84 -35.58 15.51 -16.37
CA MET A 84 -34.23 15.97 -16.65
C MET A 84 -33.63 16.43 -15.33
N ARG A 85 -32.47 15.90 -14.96
CA ARG A 85 -31.73 16.34 -13.77
C ARG A 85 -30.37 16.85 -14.17
N LEU A 86 -29.97 17.97 -13.59
CA LEU A 86 -28.64 18.57 -13.70
C LEU A 86 -28.12 18.76 -12.27
N VAL A 87 -26.92 18.25 -11.98
CA VAL A 87 -26.18 18.60 -10.76
C VAL A 87 -25.14 19.66 -11.09
N HIS A 88 -24.99 20.65 -10.22
CA HIS A 88 -23.92 21.64 -10.31
C HIS A 88 -23.25 21.89 -8.96
N HIS A 89 -21.93 22.09 -8.97
CA HIS A 89 -21.12 22.26 -7.77
C HIS A 89 -19.79 22.98 -8.03
N GLN A 90 -19.10 23.32 -6.94
CA GLN A 90 -17.72 23.82 -6.93
C GLN A 90 -16.76 22.92 -6.13
N ILE A 91 -17.04 21.61 -6.06
CA ILE A 91 -16.19 20.62 -5.38
C ILE A 91 -14.72 20.74 -5.83
N ARG A 92 -13.80 20.72 -4.87
CA ARG A 92 -12.34 20.65 -5.11
C ARG A 92 -11.71 19.53 -4.29
N TYR A 93 -10.78 18.81 -4.91
CA TYR A 93 -10.03 17.73 -4.28
C TYR A 93 -8.64 18.25 -3.90
N VAL A 94 -8.36 18.31 -2.60
CA VAL A 94 -7.12 18.87 -2.06
C VAL A 94 -6.33 17.74 -1.41
N TRP A 95 -5.21 17.34 -1.99
CA TRP A 95 -4.27 16.46 -1.31
C TRP A 95 -3.61 17.22 -0.16
N GLU A 96 -3.68 16.68 1.05
CA GLU A 96 -3.15 17.33 2.24
C GLU A 96 -1.84 16.72 2.73
N GLY A 97 -1.44 15.55 2.23
CA GLY A 97 -0.18 14.91 2.60
C GLY A 97 -0.31 13.43 2.97
N VAL A 98 0.63 12.96 3.79
CA VAL A 98 0.68 11.60 4.34
C VAL A 98 1.01 11.54 5.83
N ILE A 99 0.48 10.55 6.54
CA ILE A 99 0.97 10.17 7.88
C ILE A 99 1.96 9.01 7.83
N GLY A 100 2.75 8.85 8.88
CA GLY A 100 3.71 7.76 9.02
C GLY A 100 5.09 8.03 8.39
N ASN A 101 5.31 9.20 7.79
CA ASN A 101 6.62 9.62 7.28
C ASN A 101 7.16 10.87 8.00
N THR A 102 8.32 10.75 8.67
CA THR A 102 8.96 11.87 9.41
C THR A 102 9.87 12.75 8.56
N SER A 103 10.14 12.36 7.32
CA SER A 103 11.08 13.04 6.41
C SER A 103 10.73 14.51 6.24
N LEU A 104 11.76 15.35 6.08
CA LEU A 104 11.60 16.75 5.72
C LEU A 104 11.93 16.96 4.23
N GLY A 105 11.52 18.11 3.69
CA GLY A 105 11.89 18.52 2.32
C GLY A 105 11.14 17.82 1.18
N THR A 106 11.80 17.81 0.02
CA THR A 106 11.24 17.38 -1.27
C THR A 106 11.10 15.86 -1.35
N ILE A 107 10.26 15.32 -2.24
CA ILE A 107 10.12 13.87 -2.44
C ILE A 107 11.45 13.25 -2.91
N ALA A 108 12.31 14.03 -3.57
CA ALA A 108 13.68 13.65 -3.87
C ALA A 108 14.54 13.34 -2.62
N GLN A 109 14.18 13.87 -1.45
CA GLN A 109 14.88 13.72 -0.16
C GLN A 109 14.09 12.96 0.92
N ARG A 110 12.93 12.38 0.59
CA ARG A 110 12.13 11.60 1.56
C ARG A 110 12.65 10.18 1.74
N HIS A 111 12.72 9.72 2.99
CA HIS A 111 12.82 8.30 3.28
C HIS A 111 11.56 7.59 2.79
N ARG A 112 11.72 6.70 1.81
CA ARG A 112 10.67 5.84 1.25
C ARG A 112 11.34 4.64 0.58
N ALA A 113 10.76 3.45 0.71
CA ALA A 113 11.20 2.25 0.03
C ALA A 113 10.07 1.20 0.03
N TYR A 114 10.14 0.24 -0.88
CA TYR A 114 9.18 -0.87 -0.92
C TYR A 114 9.20 -1.73 0.36
N GLN A 115 10.37 -1.91 0.99
CA GLN A 115 10.53 -2.65 2.25
C GLN A 115 11.05 -1.75 3.40
N PRO A 116 10.82 -2.14 4.67
CA PRO A 116 11.38 -1.45 5.84
C PRO A 116 12.91 -1.53 5.90
N PRO A 117 13.58 -0.69 6.71
CA PRO A 117 15.01 -0.81 6.96
C PRO A 117 15.38 -2.18 7.53
N GLN A 118 16.53 -2.71 7.11
CA GLN A 118 17.01 -4.05 7.42
C GLN A 118 18.40 -4.07 8.06
N SER A 119 19.29 -3.18 7.61
CA SER A 119 20.67 -3.04 8.08
C SER A 119 21.07 -1.57 8.09
N ILE A 120 21.90 -1.15 9.04
CA ILE A 120 22.43 0.22 9.14
C ILE A 120 23.93 0.18 9.50
N VAL A 121 24.70 1.10 8.95
CA VAL A 121 26.06 1.45 9.40
C VAL A 121 26.17 2.96 9.56
N VAL A 122 27.09 3.41 10.42
CA VAL A 122 27.48 4.81 10.56
C VAL A 122 28.95 4.94 10.20
N GLU A 123 29.29 5.94 9.39
CA GLU A 123 30.67 6.31 9.12
C GLU A 123 30.82 7.83 9.07
N GLY A 124 31.83 8.36 9.77
CA GLY A 124 31.99 9.80 10.00
C GLY A 124 30.72 10.45 10.56
N ASP A 125 30.20 11.43 9.82
CA ASP A 125 28.99 12.20 10.08
C ASP A 125 27.74 11.68 9.34
N HIS A 126 27.81 10.49 8.72
CA HIS A 126 26.73 9.91 7.91
C HIS A 126 26.28 8.54 8.42
N ALA A 127 24.99 8.24 8.21
CA ALA A 127 24.43 6.90 8.33
C ALA A 127 24.01 6.38 6.95
N TYR A 128 24.14 5.07 6.74
CA TYR A 128 23.73 4.35 5.54
C TYR A 128 22.84 3.19 5.96
N TYR A 129 21.68 3.02 5.32
CA TYR A 129 20.79 1.89 5.60
C TYR A 129 20.31 1.19 4.33
N ALA A 130 20.07 -0.10 4.44
CA ALA A 130 19.63 -0.97 3.36
C ALA A 130 18.24 -1.54 3.68
N VAL A 131 17.45 -1.82 2.64
CA VAL A 131 16.00 -2.08 2.76
C VAL A 131 15.56 -3.45 2.25
N GLY A 132 16.45 -4.22 1.60
CA GLY A 132 16.12 -5.50 0.96
C GLY A 132 15.62 -5.29 -0.47
N TYR A 133 14.47 -5.88 -0.80
CA TYR A 133 13.87 -5.79 -2.13
C TYR A 133 13.31 -4.38 -2.37
N ASN A 134 13.66 -3.80 -3.52
CA ASN A 134 13.57 -2.36 -3.78
C ASN A 134 12.57 -1.95 -4.87
N GLU A 135 12.08 -2.87 -5.70
CA GLU A 135 11.06 -2.61 -6.74
C GLU A 135 11.30 -1.33 -7.59
N GLN A 136 12.46 -1.25 -8.26
CA GLN A 136 12.87 -0.06 -9.05
C GLN A 136 13.14 1.23 -8.25
N GLN A 137 13.27 1.13 -6.93
CA GLN A 137 13.72 2.20 -6.03
C GLN A 137 15.18 1.97 -5.60
N PRO A 138 15.85 2.94 -4.94
CA PRO A 138 17.17 2.70 -4.37
C PRO A 138 17.17 1.55 -3.35
N GLY A 139 18.16 0.66 -3.42
CA GLY A 139 18.35 -0.40 -2.42
C GLY A 139 19.17 0.02 -1.20
N ILE A 140 19.88 1.15 -1.28
CA ILE A 140 20.65 1.76 -0.19
C ILE A 140 20.30 3.24 -0.10
N HIS A 141 19.96 3.65 1.11
CA HIS A 141 19.62 5.00 1.53
C HIS A 141 20.69 5.53 2.49
N GLY A 142 20.63 6.82 2.82
CA GLY A 142 21.51 7.39 3.83
C GLY A 142 21.03 8.75 4.30
N PHE A 143 21.65 9.27 5.36
CA PHE A 143 21.39 10.61 5.88
C PHE A 143 22.61 11.14 6.62
N ALA A 144 22.75 12.46 6.67
CA ALA A 144 23.72 13.09 7.56
C ALA A 144 23.18 13.03 9.02
N LEU A 145 24.03 12.69 9.99
CA LEU A 145 23.63 12.57 11.40
C LEU A 145 23.09 13.89 11.99
N ALA A 146 23.46 15.03 11.41
CA ALA A 146 22.96 16.36 11.76
C ALA A 146 21.60 16.72 11.10
N ALA A 147 21.16 15.96 10.09
CA ALA A 147 19.92 16.17 9.37
C ALA A 147 19.26 14.81 9.00
N PRO A 148 18.88 13.99 10.01
CA PRO A 148 18.47 12.60 9.79
C PRO A 148 17.16 12.42 9.03
N GLN A 149 16.37 13.49 8.84
CA GLN A 149 15.11 13.46 8.10
C GLN A 149 15.27 13.69 6.59
N LEU A 150 16.51 13.75 6.07
CA LEU A 150 16.82 13.99 4.66
C LEU A 150 17.59 12.78 4.07
N ASP A 151 16.92 12.04 3.20
CA ASP A 151 17.48 10.88 2.48
C ASP A 151 18.43 11.33 1.36
N THR A 152 19.67 10.87 1.41
CA THR A 152 20.73 11.18 0.43
C THR A 152 20.81 10.19 -0.72
N ARG A 153 20.16 9.02 -0.63
CA ARG A 153 20.11 7.97 -1.69
C ARG A 153 21.46 7.74 -2.38
N PRO A 154 22.53 7.40 -1.64
CA PRO A 154 23.90 7.38 -2.14
C PRO A 154 24.14 6.31 -3.21
N LEU A 155 23.22 5.35 -3.37
CA LEU A 155 23.21 4.36 -4.44
C LEU A 155 22.14 4.71 -5.47
N GLY A 156 22.57 5.06 -6.69
CA GLY A 156 21.66 5.33 -7.82
C GLY A 156 21.03 4.09 -8.48
N SER A 157 21.38 2.87 -8.03
CA SER A 157 20.84 1.63 -8.63
C SER A 157 19.36 1.43 -8.29
N LYS A 158 18.58 1.14 -9.34
CA LYS A 158 17.16 0.79 -9.31
C LYS A 158 16.93 -0.65 -9.79
N ASP A 159 17.93 -1.51 -9.62
CA ASP A 159 17.86 -2.89 -10.07
C ASP A 159 16.72 -3.67 -9.37
N THR A 160 15.65 -3.96 -10.12
CA THR A 160 14.49 -4.73 -9.65
C THR A 160 14.78 -6.22 -9.44
N PHE A 161 15.96 -6.72 -9.84
CA PHE A 161 16.37 -8.10 -9.60
C PHE A 161 17.17 -8.30 -8.31
N ALA A 162 17.61 -7.21 -7.68
CA ALA A 162 18.43 -7.21 -6.47
C ALA A 162 17.60 -7.08 -5.17
N SER A 163 18.22 -7.44 -4.05
CA SER A 163 17.70 -7.29 -2.70
C SER A 163 18.89 -7.03 -1.77
N ILE A 164 19.09 -5.76 -1.42
CA ILE A 164 20.28 -5.33 -0.66
C ILE A 164 19.90 -5.30 0.81
N SER A 165 20.37 -6.29 1.58
CA SER A 165 19.84 -6.54 2.94
C SER A 165 20.87 -6.38 4.07
N MET A 166 22.15 -6.20 3.74
CA MET A 166 23.25 -6.12 4.71
C MET A 166 24.27 -5.07 4.29
N LEU A 167 24.79 -4.33 5.27
CA LEU A 167 25.85 -3.33 5.11
C LEU A 167 26.98 -3.57 6.11
N ALA A 168 28.22 -3.27 5.70
CA ALA A 168 29.38 -3.16 6.56
C ALA A 168 30.30 -2.05 6.06
N SER A 169 31.06 -1.37 6.93
CA SER A 169 32.02 -0.34 6.51
C SER A 169 33.34 -0.42 7.26
N ASP A 170 34.41 0.00 6.60
CA ASP A 170 35.78 -0.04 7.12
C ASP A 170 36.41 1.34 7.36
N GLY A 171 35.67 2.43 7.19
CA GLY A 171 36.19 3.81 7.20
C GLY A 171 36.37 4.43 5.82
N HIS A 172 36.52 3.62 4.77
CA HIS A 172 36.81 4.09 3.41
C HIS A 172 35.85 3.54 2.36
N ARG A 173 35.23 2.39 2.65
CA ARG A 173 34.34 1.65 1.76
C ARG A 173 33.05 1.23 2.46
N LEU A 174 31.98 1.18 1.69
CA LEU A 174 30.70 0.59 2.06
C LEU A 174 30.56 -0.75 1.32
N TYR A 175 30.63 -1.84 2.07
CA TYR A 175 30.39 -3.19 1.60
C TYR A 175 28.90 -3.51 1.78
N TRP A 176 28.31 -4.20 0.81
CA TRP A 176 26.89 -4.52 0.82
C TRP A 176 26.63 -5.89 0.19
N ALA A 177 25.69 -6.64 0.74
CA ALA A 177 25.31 -7.95 0.20
C ALA A 177 23.99 -7.86 -0.58
N ASN A 178 24.02 -8.28 -1.84
CA ASN A 178 22.82 -8.68 -2.56
C ASN A 178 22.43 -10.10 -2.09
N THR A 179 21.31 -10.22 -1.41
CA THR A 179 20.79 -11.48 -0.85
C THR A 179 19.74 -12.16 -1.74
N GLY A 180 19.56 -11.72 -2.99
CA GLY A 180 18.65 -12.32 -3.97
C GLY A 180 17.69 -11.26 -4.54
N GLY A 181 16.41 -11.61 -4.70
CA GLY A 181 15.40 -10.73 -5.29
C GLY A 181 14.58 -11.49 -6.33
N LEU A 182 14.29 -10.88 -7.47
CA LEU A 182 13.77 -11.62 -8.63
C LEU A 182 14.84 -12.51 -9.27
N SER A 183 16.13 -12.23 -9.03
CA SER A 183 17.22 -13.15 -9.32
C SER A 183 17.63 -13.94 -8.08
N ARG A 184 18.06 -15.19 -8.28
CA ARG A 184 18.61 -16.05 -7.21
C ARG A 184 20.11 -15.86 -7.00
N THR A 185 20.79 -15.15 -7.90
CA THR A 185 22.22 -14.88 -7.78
C THR A 185 22.45 -13.88 -6.65
N THR A 186 23.27 -14.27 -5.69
CA THR A 186 23.70 -13.45 -4.54
C THR A 186 25.19 -13.15 -4.64
N PHE A 187 25.63 -12.04 -4.04
CA PHE A 187 27.03 -11.61 -4.04
C PHE A 187 27.26 -10.46 -3.05
N VAL A 188 28.53 -10.11 -2.80
CA VAL A 188 28.93 -8.90 -2.08
C VAL A 188 29.54 -7.89 -3.06
N GLY A 189 28.97 -6.68 -3.07
CA GLY A 189 29.49 -5.51 -3.77
C GLY A 189 30.12 -4.49 -2.82
N VAL A 190 30.73 -3.45 -3.39
CA VAL A 190 31.44 -2.42 -2.63
C VAL A 190 31.37 -1.05 -3.31
N TYR A 191 31.28 0.02 -2.51
CA TYR A 191 31.45 1.41 -2.93
C TYR A 191 32.62 2.05 -2.18
N ASP A 192 33.45 2.85 -2.85
CA ASP A 192 34.34 3.80 -2.17
C ASP A 192 33.47 4.93 -1.58
N LEU A 193 33.57 5.24 -0.28
CA LEU A 193 32.75 6.27 0.39
C LEU A 193 33.08 7.69 -0.09
N SER A 194 34.25 7.88 -0.70
CA SER A 194 34.59 9.07 -1.48
C SER A 194 35.32 8.60 -2.74
N PRO A 195 34.80 8.83 -3.96
CA PRO A 195 33.69 9.73 -4.32
C PRO A 195 32.31 9.03 -4.54
N LEU A 196 31.89 8.09 -3.67
CA LEU A 196 30.63 7.34 -3.80
C LEU A 196 30.46 6.63 -5.17
N ARG A 197 31.41 5.76 -5.50
CA ARG A 197 31.40 4.98 -6.75
C ARG A 197 31.62 3.48 -6.50
N PRO A 198 31.17 2.58 -7.40
CA PRO A 198 31.48 1.16 -7.29
C PRO A 198 32.99 0.96 -7.30
N ALA A 199 33.52 0.19 -6.35
CA ALA A 199 34.94 -0.16 -6.33
C ALA A 199 35.17 -1.51 -7.01
N VAL A 200 36.35 -1.68 -7.62
CA VAL A 200 36.73 -2.88 -8.36
C VAL A 200 37.73 -3.70 -7.54
N PHE A 201 37.42 -4.98 -7.34
CA PHE A 201 38.33 -5.96 -6.77
C PHE A 201 39.21 -6.56 -7.87
N THR A 202 40.51 -6.76 -7.61
CA THR A 202 41.44 -7.37 -8.59
C THR A 202 41.14 -8.85 -8.88
N GLN A 203 40.44 -9.54 -7.97
CA GLN A 203 39.88 -10.89 -8.14
C GLN A 203 38.34 -10.90 -8.14
N GLY A 204 37.71 -9.74 -8.34
CA GLY A 204 36.25 -9.66 -8.47
C GLY A 204 35.77 -10.21 -9.81
N GLN A 205 34.50 -10.60 -9.85
CA GLN A 205 33.84 -11.17 -11.02
C GLN A 205 32.71 -10.25 -11.49
N PRO A 206 32.47 -10.12 -12.80
CA PRO A 206 31.29 -9.43 -13.29
C PRO A 206 30.03 -10.27 -13.11
N VAL A 207 28.92 -9.66 -12.73
CA VAL A 207 27.60 -10.31 -12.58
C VAL A 207 26.53 -9.49 -13.30
N CYS A 208 25.60 -10.19 -13.95
CA CYS A 208 24.37 -9.62 -14.47
C CYS A 208 23.17 -10.34 -13.84
N LEU A 209 22.19 -9.58 -13.35
CA LEU A 209 21.01 -10.14 -12.66
C LEU A 209 19.79 -10.34 -13.57
N PHE A 210 19.86 -9.94 -14.85
CA PHE A 210 18.73 -10.04 -15.78
C PHE A 210 18.27 -11.49 -16.02
N TYR A 211 17.03 -11.80 -15.62
CA TYR A 211 16.52 -13.18 -15.56
C TYR A 211 15.73 -13.65 -16.81
N ARG A 212 15.46 -12.79 -17.81
CA ARG A 212 14.63 -13.21 -18.97
C ARG A 212 15.41 -14.00 -20.02
N TYR A 213 15.19 -15.32 -20.05
CA TYR A 213 15.32 -16.25 -21.19
C TYR A 213 16.20 -15.76 -22.38
N ASN A 214 17.52 -15.91 -22.26
CA ASN A 214 18.49 -15.89 -23.35
C ASN A 214 18.40 -14.71 -24.35
N LYS A 215 18.19 -13.48 -23.86
CA LYS A 215 18.40 -12.26 -24.68
C LYS A 215 19.38 -11.28 -24.02
N PRO A 216 20.67 -11.28 -24.41
CA PRO A 216 21.55 -10.15 -24.17
C PRO A 216 21.11 -8.92 -25.01
N PRO A 217 21.58 -7.69 -24.67
CA PRO A 217 22.52 -7.35 -23.60
C PRO A 217 21.84 -7.20 -22.21
N CYS A 218 22.66 -7.17 -21.17
CA CYS A 218 22.21 -6.77 -19.84
C CYS A 218 22.05 -5.25 -19.75
N GLU A 219 20.98 -4.78 -19.12
CA GLU A 219 20.77 -3.35 -18.90
C GLU A 219 21.82 -2.79 -17.92
N PRO A 220 22.26 -1.53 -18.07
CA PRO A 220 23.29 -0.93 -17.21
C PRO A 220 22.95 -0.98 -15.72
N GLU A 221 21.68 -0.85 -15.35
CA GLU A 221 21.22 -0.90 -13.96
C GLU A 221 21.35 -2.30 -13.33
N GLN A 222 21.43 -3.35 -14.14
CA GLN A 222 21.43 -4.77 -13.72
C GLN A 222 22.82 -5.42 -13.84
N SER A 223 23.83 -4.62 -14.17
CA SER A 223 25.18 -5.06 -14.53
C SER A 223 26.19 -4.57 -13.49
N TYR A 224 26.87 -5.51 -12.84
CA TYR A 224 27.84 -5.26 -11.78
C TYR A 224 29.22 -5.64 -12.28
N GLN A 225 30.10 -4.65 -12.47
CA GLN A 225 31.42 -4.85 -13.08
C GLN A 225 32.35 -5.75 -12.25
N SER A 226 32.26 -5.67 -10.92
CA SER A 226 33.15 -6.37 -10.00
C SER A 226 32.45 -6.60 -8.67
N VAL A 227 32.16 -7.87 -8.37
CA VAL A 227 31.61 -8.35 -7.11
C VAL A 227 32.40 -9.57 -6.64
N ILE A 228 32.23 -9.95 -5.38
CA ILE A 228 32.86 -11.13 -4.79
C ILE A 228 31.80 -12.00 -4.12
N ASP A 229 32.21 -13.21 -3.72
CA ASP A 229 31.34 -14.15 -3.02
C ASP A 229 30.04 -14.49 -3.79
N VAL A 230 30.16 -14.63 -5.12
CA VAL A 230 29.03 -14.96 -6.00
C VAL A 230 28.54 -16.37 -5.69
N GLU A 231 27.24 -16.48 -5.43
CA GLU A 231 26.56 -17.74 -5.14
C GLU A 231 25.22 -17.79 -5.88
N THR A 232 25.00 -18.88 -6.62
CA THR A 232 23.82 -19.10 -7.49
C THR A 232 22.96 -20.26 -7.03
N GLN A 233 23.43 -21.08 -6.08
CA GLN A 233 22.61 -22.13 -5.49
C GLN A 233 21.60 -21.52 -4.51
N ASP A 234 20.33 -21.86 -4.71
CA ASP A 234 19.23 -21.41 -3.86
C ASP A 234 19.45 -21.81 -2.39
N GLY A 235 19.19 -20.88 -1.46
CA GLY A 235 19.43 -21.05 -0.03
C GLY A 235 20.89 -20.96 0.45
N ASN A 236 21.90 -20.93 -0.43
CA ASN A 236 23.32 -20.80 -0.02
C ASN A 236 23.82 -19.36 0.17
N GLY A 237 22.98 -18.36 -0.10
CA GLY A 237 23.35 -16.94 -0.08
C GLY A 237 23.87 -16.43 1.27
N PRO A 238 24.44 -15.21 1.29
CA PRO A 238 24.98 -14.61 2.51
C PRO A 238 23.89 -14.36 3.54
N THR A 239 24.23 -14.55 4.81
CA THR A 239 23.36 -14.44 6.00
C THR A 239 23.91 -13.49 7.07
N GLY A 240 25.10 -12.94 6.86
CA GLY A 240 25.74 -11.94 7.71
C GLY A 240 27.01 -11.41 7.04
N LEU A 241 27.34 -10.15 7.29
CA LEU A 241 28.43 -9.42 6.63
C LEU A 241 29.16 -8.54 7.66
N ALA A 242 30.50 -8.58 7.69
CA ALA A 242 31.30 -7.66 8.49
C ALA A 242 32.69 -7.45 7.87
N VAL A 243 33.27 -6.27 8.05
CA VAL A 243 34.62 -5.94 7.56
C VAL A 243 35.47 -5.36 8.69
N GLN A 244 36.76 -5.69 8.70
CA GLN A 244 37.74 -5.08 9.59
C GLN A 244 37.98 -3.62 9.17
N ARG A 245 37.77 -2.66 10.09
CA ARG A 245 38.23 -1.27 9.90
C ARG A 245 39.76 -1.25 9.81
N GLN A 246 40.42 -1.75 10.85
CA GLN A 246 41.87 -1.98 10.89
C GLN A 246 42.18 -3.46 10.55
N GLY A 247 42.92 -3.70 9.48
CA GLY A 247 43.20 -5.04 8.95
C GLY A 247 42.67 -5.22 7.54
N ARG A 248 42.68 -6.46 7.04
CA ARG A 248 42.40 -6.80 5.63
C ARG A 248 41.20 -7.71 5.43
N VAL A 249 40.53 -8.16 6.50
CA VAL A 249 39.51 -9.20 6.40
C VAL A 249 38.12 -8.61 6.15
N LEU A 250 37.44 -9.14 5.13
CA LEU A 250 35.99 -9.15 5.00
C LEU A 250 35.47 -10.55 5.35
N ALA A 251 34.39 -10.63 6.13
CA ALA A 251 33.78 -11.87 6.60
C ALA A 251 32.32 -11.96 6.13
N VAL A 252 31.93 -13.11 5.58
CA VAL A 252 30.58 -13.38 5.07
C VAL A 252 30.07 -14.71 5.60
N ALA A 253 28.91 -14.73 6.24
CA ALA A 253 28.32 -15.94 6.86
C ALA A 253 27.39 -16.67 5.88
N HIS A 254 27.60 -17.98 5.67
CA HIS A 254 26.73 -18.83 4.85
C HIS A 254 26.09 -19.90 5.74
N ALA A 255 24.86 -19.64 6.18
CA ALA A 255 24.22 -20.47 7.19
C ALA A 255 23.95 -21.91 6.74
N ALA A 256 23.53 -22.10 5.49
CA ALA A 256 23.34 -23.42 4.89
C ALA A 256 24.62 -24.26 4.81
N GLN A 257 25.79 -23.59 4.85
CA GLN A 257 27.11 -24.22 4.76
C GLN A 257 27.83 -24.30 6.12
N GLY A 258 27.23 -23.80 7.21
CA GLY A 258 27.80 -23.85 8.56
C GLY A 258 29.15 -23.14 8.71
N MET A 259 29.40 -22.08 7.93
CA MET A 259 30.69 -21.40 7.90
C MET A 259 30.61 -19.89 7.67
N VAL A 260 31.66 -19.20 8.11
CA VAL A 260 31.98 -17.83 7.69
C VAL A 260 33.12 -17.90 6.69
N ARG A 261 32.90 -17.44 5.45
CA ARG A 261 33.94 -17.27 4.43
C ARG A 261 34.73 -15.99 4.73
N LEU A 262 36.04 -16.02 4.56
CA LEU A 262 36.93 -14.88 4.77
C LEU A 262 37.57 -14.46 3.44
N PHE A 263 37.53 -13.15 3.17
CA PHE A 263 38.07 -12.52 1.97
C PHE A 263 39.06 -11.41 2.33
N ASP A 264 40.02 -11.17 1.44
CA ASP A 264 40.86 -9.99 1.46
C ASP A 264 40.07 -8.80 0.91
N LYS A 265 39.78 -7.81 1.76
CA LYS A 265 38.85 -6.69 1.47
C LYS A 265 39.33 -5.72 0.38
N THR A 266 40.59 -5.85 -0.05
CA THR A 266 41.22 -5.01 -1.07
C THR A 266 41.23 -5.72 -2.42
N SER A 267 41.72 -6.96 -2.46
CA SER A 267 41.84 -7.74 -3.70
C SER A 267 40.58 -8.54 -4.06
N GLY A 268 39.71 -8.84 -3.08
CA GLY A 268 38.56 -9.74 -3.25
C GLY A 268 38.91 -11.23 -3.15
N ALA A 269 40.18 -11.58 -2.96
CA ALA A 269 40.64 -12.96 -2.87
C ALA A 269 40.04 -13.68 -1.65
N ARG A 270 39.61 -14.94 -1.79
CA ARG A 270 39.22 -15.77 -0.64
C ARG A 270 40.48 -16.21 0.12
N ILE A 271 40.55 -15.89 1.41
CA ILE A 271 41.74 -16.12 2.26
C ILE A 271 41.55 -17.18 3.33
N GLY A 272 40.31 -17.61 3.59
CA GLY A 272 40.05 -18.65 4.58
C GLY A 272 38.57 -18.87 4.84
N GLN A 273 38.29 -19.63 5.90
CA GLN A 273 36.95 -19.84 6.45
C GLN A 273 37.01 -20.16 7.94
N ILE A 274 35.92 -19.91 8.66
CA ILE A 274 35.71 -20.35 10.04
C ILE A 274 34.50 -21.28 10.06
N ALA A 275 34.65 -22.49 10.61
CA ALA A 275 33.51 -23.35 10.89
C ALA A 275 32.76 -22.81 12.12
N VAL A 276 31.49 -22.45 11.96
CA VAL A 276 30.65 -21.90 13.04
C VAL A 276 29.26 -22.53 12.94
N PRO A 277 28.66 -23.00 14.04
CA PRO A 277 27.26 -23.42 14.02
C PRO A 277 26.35 -22.22 13.74
N LEU A 278 25.79 -22.15 12.53
CA LEU A 278 24.91 -21.08 12.07
C LEU A 278 23.46 -21.59 11.97
N ASN A 279 22.49 -20.69 12.10
CA ASN A 279 21.08 -21.03 11.93
C ASN A 279 20.64 -20.73 10.48
N ALA A 280 20.35 -21.78 9.72
CA ALA A 280 19.90 -21.68 8.32
C ALA A 280 18.56 -20.93 8.11
N LYS A 281 17.82 -20.62 9.18
CA LYS A 281 16.55 -19.87 9.15
C LYS A 281 16.62 -18.49 9.81
N ALA A 282 17.81 -17.91 9.95
CA ALA A 282 18.01 -16.60 10.55
C ALA A 282 19.12 -15.80 9.86
N LEU A 283 19.14 -14.49 10.09
CA LEU A 283 20.32 -13.67 9.85
C LEU A 283 21.36 -14.01 10.93
N ASN A 284 22.56 -14.40 10.50
CA ASN A 284 23.68 -14.74 11.36
C ASN A 284 24.66 -13.57 11.36
N GLN A 285 24.20 -12.42 11.87
CA GLN A 285 24.97 -11.18 11.78
C GLN A 285 26.36 -11.28 12.42
N LEU A 286 27.25 -10.46 11.88
CA LEU A 286 28.67 -10.42 12.17
C LEU A 286 29.06 -9.00 12.60
N ALA A 287 30.07 -8.87 13.45
CA ALA A 287 30.69 -7.58 13.76
C ALA A 287 32.18 -7.73 14.09
N PHE A 288 33.03 -6.83 13.61
CA PHE A 288 34.44 -6.74 14.03
C PHE A 288 34.60 -5.63 15.07
N THR A 289 35.30 -5.90 16.19
CA THR A 289 35.74 -4.84 17.12
C THR A 289 37.01 -4.14 16.61
N PRO A 290 37.38 -2.95 17.13
CA PRO A 290 38.61 -2.26 16.75
C PRO A 290 39.89 -3.12 16.83
N ALA A 291 39.98 -4.06 17.77
CA ALA A 291 41.09 -5.03 17.87
C ALA A 291 41.12 -6.10 16.76
N GLY A 292 40.16 -6.11 15.84
CA GLY A 292 40.10 -7.06 14.72
C GLY A 292 39.48 -8.41 15.05
N ASP A 293 38.90 -8.58 16.25
CA ASP A 293 38.19 -9.79 16.65
C ASP A 293 36.79 -9.85 16.02
N LEU A 294 36.38 -11.02 15.51
CA LEU A 294 35.08 -11.25 14.88
C LEU A 294 34.08 -11.81 15.89
N TRP A 295 32.96 -11.13 16.06
CA TRP A 295 31.77 -11.64 16.76
C TRP A 295 30.77 -12.23 15.77
N VAL A 296 30.25 -13.41 16.10
CA VAL A 296 29.34 -14.20 15.24
C VAL A 296 28.13 -14.65 16.05
N ILE A 297 26.91 -14.34 15.58
CA ILE A 297 25.69 -14.95 16.11
C ILE A 297 25.67 -16.45 15.76
N SER A 298 25.49 -17.29 16.79
CA SER A 298 25.53 -18.76 16.67
C SER A 298 24.38 -19.35 17.50
N GLY A 299 23.18 -19.40 16.92
CA GLY A 299 21.98 -19.86 17.61
C GLY A 299 21.55 -18.92 18.74
N ARG A 300 21.69 -19.34 20.00
CA ARG A 300 21.35 -18.55 21.20
C ARG A 300 22.56 -17.94 21.91
N VAL A 301 23.73 -17.95 21.27
CA VAL A 301 24.96 -17.35 21.80
C VAL A 301 25.63 -16.46 20.76
N VAL A 302 26.51 -15.57 21.20
CA VAL A 302 27.41 -14.82 20.30
C VAL A 302 28.84 -15.21 20.62
N ARG A 303 29.60 -15.66 19.62
CA ARG A 303 30.96 -16.20 19.75
C ARG A 303 31.99 -15.17 19.28
N ARG A 304 33.07 -14.97 20.04
CA ARG A 304 34.20 -14.09 19.66
C ARG A 304 35.38 -14.91 19.17
N TYR A 305 35.85 -14.61 17.96
CA TYR A 305 37.03 -15.22 17.34
C TYR A 305 38.16 -14.19 17.22
N ALA A 306 39.34 -14.53 17.73
CA ALA A 306 40.56 -13.72 17.62
C ALA A 306 41.52 -14.30 16.57
N GLY A 307 42.46 -13.48 16.07
CA GLY A 307 43.48 -13.91 15.11
C GLY A 307 42.92 -14.28 13.73
N VAL A 308 41.82 -13.64 13.34
CA VAL A 308 40.94 -14.00 12.21
C VAL A 308 41.67 -14.05 10.86
N ASP A 309 42.70 -13.23 10.65
CA ASP A 309 43.48 -13.15 9.42
C ASP A 309 44.58 -14.22 9.28
N ARG A 310 44.80 -15.04 10.33
CA ARG A 310 45.89 -16.03 10.43
C ARG A 310 45.40 -17.41 10.87
N ASN A 311 44.90 -17.51 12.10
CA ASN A 311 44.44 -18.74 12.73
C ASN A 311 43.29 -18.39 13.69
N PRO A 312 42.03 -18.37 13.22
CA PRO A 312 40.87 -17.97 14.01
C PRO A 312 40.68 -18.87 15.25
N GLN A 313 40.74 -18.29 16.44
CA GLN A 313 40.55 -18.99 17.72
C GLN A 313 39.32 -18.46 18.47
N LEU A 314 38.46 -19.36 18.95
CA LEU A 314 37.32 -19.00 19.80
C LEU A 314 37.82 -18.61 21.19
N VAL A 315 37.61 -17.35 21.59
CA VAL A 315 38.18 -16.78 22.84
C VAL A 315 37.15 -16.29 23.85
N ALA A 316 35.89 -16.05 23.44
CA ALA A 316 34.80 -15.73 24.36
C ALA A 316 33.44 -16.17 23.79
N THR A 317 32.42 -16.28 24.64
CA THR A 317 31.03 -16.56 24.23
C THR A 317 30.05 -15.85 25.16
N VAL A 318 29.20 -15.00 24.60
CA VAL A 318 28.06 -14.40 25.29
C VAL A 318 26.92 -15.42 25.36
N THR A 319 26.40 -15.64 26.57
CA THR A 319 25.29 -16.56 26.88
C THR A 319 24.14 -15.82 27.56
N GLY A 320 23.03 -16.52 27.85
CA GLY A 320 21.88 -15.92 28.54
C GLY A 320 21.07 -14.96 27.65
N LEU A 321 21.05 -15.23 26.35
CA LEU A 321 20.24 -14.53 25.35
C LEU A 321 18.97 -15.34 25.05
N ALA A 322 17.89 -14.65 24.72
CA ALA A 322 16.64 -15.25 24.27
C ALA A 322 16.72 -15.66 22.79
N LYS A 323 16.99 -14.68 21.93
CA LYS A 323 17.07 -14.85 20.47
C LYS A 323 17.92 -13.71 19.89
N PRO A 324 19.26 -13.84 19.87
CA PRO A 324 20.11 -12.83 19.25
C PRO A 324 19.86 -12.78 17.74
N ILE A 325 19.59 -11.58 17.23
CA ILE A 325 19.24 -11.35 15.80
C ILE A 325 20.16 -10.33 15.11
N ALA A 326 20.78 -9.43 15.87
CA ALA A 326 21.72 -8.44 15.35
C ALA A 326 22.88 -8.20 16.30
N VAL A 327 24.03 -7.83 15.74
CA VAL A 327 25.23 -7.44 16.49
C VAL A 327 25.85 -6.18 15.88
N ALA A 328 26.36 -5.29 16.73
CA ALA A 328 27.13 -4.13 16.32
C ALA A 328 28.29 -3.89 17.28
N ALA A 329 29.49 -3.66 16.76
CA ALA A 329 30.62 -3.22 17.56
C ALA A 329 30.60 -1.70 17.71
N ALA A 330 31.11 -1.18 18.83
CA ALA A 330 31.42 0.23 18.95
C ALA A 330 32.61 0.60 18.02
N PRO A 331 32.62 1.80 17.42
CA PRO A 331 33.67 2.18 16.45
C PRO A 331 35.05 2.39 17.07
N ASP A 332 35.12 2.59 18.39
CA ASP A 332 36.25 3.09 19.18
C ASP A 332 36.50 2.29 20.48
N SER A 333 35.66 1.29 20.79
CA SER A 333 35.79 0.48 22.01
C SER A 333 35.49 -1.00 21.77
N GLU A 334 35.99 -1.85 22.67
CA GLU A 334 35.82 -3.31 22.61
C GLU A 334 34.46 -3.78 23.16
N HIS A 335 33.44 -2.92 23.05
CA HIS A 335 32.07 -3.22 23.43
C HIS A 335 31.26 -3.74 22.23
N LEU A 336 30.40 -4.71 22.51
CA LEU A 336 29.47 -5.30 21.55
C LEU A 336 28.03 -5.01 22.00
N TRP A 337 27.21 -4.52 21.08
CA TRP A 337 25.75 -4.50 21.21
C TRP A 337 25.16 -5.75 20.58
N VAL A 338 24.20 -6.37 21.28
CA VAL A 338 23.42 -7.50 20.80
C VAL A 338 21.94 -7.15 20.90
N ALA A 339 21.21 -7.24 19.78
CA ALA A 339 19.76 -7.19 19.80
C ALA A 339 19.22 -8.58 20.14
N ASP A 340 18.56 -8.67 21.30
CA ASP A 340 17.98 -9.88 21.88
C ASP A 340 16.46 -9.83 21.69
N GLY A 341 15.97 -10.57 20.69
CA GLY A 341 14.56 -10.63 20.28
C GLY A 341 13.73 -11.65 21.06
N GLY A 342 12.69 -12.18 20.42
CA GLY A 342 11.73 -13.08 21.06
C GLY A 342 11.04 -12.44 22.26
N GLU A 343 11.05 -13.12 23.40
CA GLU A 343 10.46 -12.62 24.66
C GLU A 343 11.13 -11.36 25.22
N ARG A 344 12.35 -11.01 24.76
CA ARG A 344 13.13 -9.88 25.30
C ARG A 344 12.77 -8.57 24.61
N GLN A 345 12.91 -8.46 23.29
CA GLN A 345 12.79 -7.18 22.54
C GLN A 345 13.70 -6.07 23.10
N GLN A 346 14.97 -6.42 23.39
CA GLN A 346 15.92 -5.53 24.05
C GLN A 346 17.25 -5.47 23.31
N VAL A 347 17.99 -4.37 23.51
CA VAL A 347 19.37 -4.23 23.04
C VAL A 347 20.29 -4.23 24.26
N ARG A 348 21.30 -5.10 24.25
CA ARG A 348 22.16 -5.40 25.41
C ARG A 348 23.62 -5.22 25.06
N GLN A 349 24.35 -4.47 25.87
CA GLN A 349 25.79 -4.28 25.74
C GLN A 349 26.53 -5.44 26.41
N PHE A 350 27.67 -5.82 25.84
CA PHE A 350 28.63 -6.76 26.43
C PHE A 350 30.05 -6.24 26.25
N ASN A 351 30.93 -6.55 27.19
CA ASN A 351 32.36 -6.28 27.06
C ASN A 351 33.09 -7.37 26.24
N ARG A 352 34.39 -7.19 26.00
CA ARG A 352 35.28 -8.12 25.30
C ARG A 352 35.27 -9.57 25.82
N ASP A 353 34.95 -9.78 27.10
CA ASP A 353 34.88 -11.09 27.76
C ASP A 353 33.44 -11.69 27.76
N GLY A 354 32.47 -10.97 27.19
CA GLY A 354 31.07 -11.35 27.18
C GLY A 354 30.29 -11.05 28.45
N ARG A 355 30.79 -10.17 29.33
CA ARG A 355 30.08 -9.71 30.54
C ARG A 355 29.07 -8.61 30.15
N PRO A 356 27.82 -8.63 30.68
CA PRO A 356 26.79 -7.67 30.33
C PRO A 356 27.08 -6.26 30.88
N GLY A 357 26.62 -5.24 30.15
CA GLY A 357 26.66 -3.82 30.51
C GLY A 357 25.28 -3.18 30.42
N LEU A 358 25.19 -2.05 29.70
CA LEU A 358 23.94 -1.32 29.48
C LEU A 358 22.86 -2.18 28.79
N MET A 359 21.59 -1.83 29.02
CA MET A 359 20.42 -2.44 28.40
C MET A 359 19.41 -1.37 28.01
N LEU A 360 18.90 -1.46 26.78
CA LEU A 360 17.89 -0.57 26.19
C LEU A 360 16.67 -1.40 25.80
N GLY A 361 15.48 -0.78 25.79
CA GLY A 361 14.22 -1.46 25.51
C GLY A 361 13.52 -2.03 26.76
N ARG A 362 12.19 -1.97 26.79
CA ARG A 362 11.36 -2.69 27.76
C ARG A 362 11.24 -4.17 27.39
N HIS A 363 11.34 -5.05 28.40
CA HIS A 363 11.14 -6.49 28.24
C HIS A 363 9.79 -6.82 27.59
N GLY A 364 9.81 -7.64 26.55
CA GLY A 364 8.63 -8.04 25.78
C GLY A 364 8.10 -6.96 24.82
N GLY A 365 8.70 -5.76 24.79
CA GLY A 365 8.37 -4.67 23.87
C GLY A 365 6.88 -4.29 23.90
N TYR A 366 6.16 -4.76 22.89
CA TYR A 366 4.74 -4.46 22.62
C TYR A 366 3.78 -5.64 22.88
N SER A 367 4.29 -6.77 23.39
CA SER A 367 3.53 -8.02 23.51
C SER A 367 2.36 -7.97 24.50
N ALA A 368 2.53 -7.29 25.65
CA ALA A 368 1.49 -7.14 26.67
C ALA A 368 0.70 -5.83 26.55
N ASP A 369 1.27 -4.81 25.91
CA ASP A 369 0.70 -3.48 25.78
C ASP A 369 1.17 -2.83 24.46
N PRO A 370 0.23 -2.51 23.54
CA PRO A 370 0.55 -1.98 22.23
C PRO A 370 0.94 -0.49 22.25
N GLN A 371 0.79 0.24 23.37
CA GLN A 371 1.11 1.67 23.45
C GLN A 371 2.57 1.95 23.04
N VAL A 372 2.76 2.94 22.17
CA VAL A 372 4.06 3.32 21.63
C VAL A 372 4.77 4.25 22.60
N GLU A 373 5.99 3.86 22.97
CA GLU A 373 6.85 4.55 23.94
C GLU A 373 8.27 4.64 23.37
N PRO A 374 9.07 5.66 23.74
CA PRO A 374 10.43 5.84 23.22
C PRO A 374 11.46 4.83 23.77
N ASP A 375 11.07 3.99 24.72
CA ASP A 375 11.87 2.90 25.30
C ASP A 375 11.31 1.51 24.99
N LYS A 376 10.38 1.39 24.02
CA LYS A 376 9.95 0.09 23.47
C LYS A 376 10.59 -0.14 22.10
N LEU A 377 10.90 -1.41 21.83
CA LEU A 377 11.42 -1.91 20.55
C LEU A 377 10.58 -3.08 20.07
N CYS A 378 10.55 -3.30 18.75
CA CYS A 378 9.90 -4.43 18.11
C CYS A 378 10.65 -4.89 16.87
N PHE A 379 11.19 -6.11 16.91
CA PHE A 379 11.98 -6.68 15.83
C PHE A 379 11.19 -7.65 14.93
N ARG A 380 9.89 -7.82 15.15
CA ARG A 380 9.05 -8.78 14.42
C ARG A 380 9.01 -8.50 12.91
N GLY A 381 9.40 -9.50 12.12
CA GLY A 381 9.35 -9.50 10.65
C GLY A 381 8.20 -10.39 10.12
N PRO A 382 8.11 -10.57 8.78
CA PRO A 382 7.14 -11.48 8.17
C PRO A 382 7.44 -12.96 8.50
N ALA A 383 6.42 -13.82 8.39
CA ALA A 383 6.56 -15.28 8.56
C ALA A 383 7.29 -15.74 9.84
N HIS A 384 6.96 -15.11 10.98
CA HIS A 384 7.57 -15.35 12.31
C HIS A 384 9.10 -15.09 12.39
N THR A 385 9.68 -14.43 11.38
CA THR A 385 11.07 -13.97 11.44
C THR A 385 11.22 -12.76 12.36
N GLU A 386 12.44 -12.43 12.72
CA GLU A 386 12.77 -11.15 13.35
C GLU A 386 13.99 -10.55 12.67
N GLN A 387 13.99 -9.22 12.56
CA GLN A 387 15.01 -8.45 11.87
C GLN A 387 15.24 -7.11 12.58
N THR A 388 16.50 -6.69 12.61
CA THR A 388 16.93 -5.36 13.02
C THR A 388 18.39 -5.15 12.59
N GLY A 389 18.85 -3.92 12.66
CA GLY A 389 20.24 -3.52 12.51
C GLY A 389 20.55 -2.42 13.52
N MET A 390 21.82 -2.29 13.89
CA MET A 390 22.26 -1.30 14.87
C MET A 390 23.58 -0.68 14.43
N ALA A 391 23.79 0.60 14.74
CA ALA A 391 25.06 1.28 14.50
C ALA A 391 25.31 2.33 15.58
N GLN A 392 26.51 2.31 16.17
CA GLN A 392 26.91 3.30 17.19
C GLN A 392 27.71 4.43 16.54
N THR A 393 27.34 5.67 16.82
CA THR A 393 28.07 6.88 16.42
C THR A 393 29.31 7.09 17.30
N ALA A 394 30.28 7.86 16.80
CA ALA A 394 31.50 8.18 17.56
C ALA A 394 31.24 9.02 18.83
N ASP A 395 30.14 9.78 18.89
CA ASP A 395 29.71 10.53 20.09
C ASP A 395 28.84 9.70 21.07
N GLY A 396 28.76 8.38 20.86
CA GLY A 396 28.11 7.48 21.81
C GLY A 396 26.58 7.49 21.76
N LYS A 397 25.98 7.69 20.58
CA LYS A 397 24.55 7.43 20.34
C LYS A 397 24.42 6.10 19.59
N LEU A 398 23.36 5.34 19.87
CA LEU A 398 23.07 4.09 19.18
C LEU A 398 21.83 4.26 18.30
N TRP A 399 21.97 4.05 17.00
CA TRP A 399 20.84 3.86 16.10
C TRP A 399 20.41 2.39 16.12
N VAL A 400 19.11 2.15 16.21
CA VAL A 400 18.48 0.82 16.23
C VAL A 400 17.30 0.82 15.26
N ILE A 401 17.20 -0.20 14.41
CA ILE A 401 16.04 -0.40 13.53
C ILE A 401 14.91 -1.06 14.35
N ASP A 402 13.87 -0.28 14.64
CA ASP A 402 12.63 -0.73 15.27
C ASP A 402 11.70 -1.28 14.17
N HIS A 403 12.13 -2.41 13.59
CA HIS A 403 11.69 -2.93 12.28
C HIS A 403 10.18 -3.09 12.17
N CYS A 404 9.50 -3.62 13.20
CA CYS A 404 8.05 -3.82 13.16
C CYS A 404 7.23 -2.54 13.34
N ASN A 405 7.87 -1.42 13.68
CA ASN A 405 7.30 -0.06 13.67
C ASN A 405 7.74 0.75 12.43
N ASN A 406 8.43 0.14 11.47
CA ASN A 406 8.92 0.76 10.23
C ASN A 406 9.75 2.05 10.46
N ARG A 407 10.62 2.04 11.47
CA ARG A 407 11.44 3.21 11.83
C ARG A 407 12.83 2.86 12.33
N LEU A 408 13.76 3.81 12.20
CA LEU A 408 15.02 3.85 12.92
C LEU A 408 14.84 4.75 14.15
N LEU A 409 15.40 4.35 15.29
CA LEU A 409 15.41 5.11 16.55
C LEU A 409 16.84 5.40 16.97
N ARG A 410 17.11 6.62 17.44
CA ARG A 410 18.38 6.99 18.07
C ARG A 410 18.24 6.98 19.58
N PHE A 411 19.18 6.35 20.28
CA PHE A 411 19.28 6.34 21.73
C PHE A 411 20.56 7.05 22.18
N PRO A 412 20.50 8.08 23.04
CA PRO A 412 21.68 8.65 23.67
C PRO A 412 22.13 7.73 24.81
N LEU A 413 23.39 7.30 24.78
CA LEU A 413 23.96 6.44 25.84
C LEU A 413 24.50 7.26 27.03
N ASN A 414 24.61 8.58 26.86
CA ASN A 414 25.05 9.56 27.85
C ASN A 414 23.96 10.61 28.06
N GLY A 415 23.62 10.97 29.30
CA GLY A 415 22.67 12.04 29.61
C GLY A 415 21.62 11.66 30.67
N MET A 416 20.62 12.53 30.90
CA MET A 416 19.65 12.37 31.99
C MET A 416 18.58 11.27 31.77
N THR A 417 18.39 10.79 30.53
CA THR A 417 17.35 9.81 30.17
C THR A 417 17.89 8.67 29.29
N VAL A 418 19.00 8.06 29.70
CA VAL A 418 19.52 6.83 29.07
C VAL A 418 18.40 5.78 29.00
N GLY A 419 18.26 5.13 27.84
CA GLY A 419 17.23 4.10 27.61
C GLY A 419 15.98 4.56 26.84
N ARG A 420 15.78 5.87 26.63
CA ARG A 420 14.70 6.42 25.79
C ARG A 420 15.27 6.97 24.49
N SER A 421 14.59 6.78 23.37
CA SER A 421 14.96 7.38 22.09
C SER A 421 14.67 8.88 22.06
N ASP A 422 15.54 9.63 21.37
CA ASP A 422 15.49 11.10 21.27
C ASP A 422 15.46 11.61 19.81
N GLU A 423 15.47 10.69 18.83
CA GLU A 423 15.27 10.97 17.40
C GLU A 423 14.71 9.72 16.71
N GLN A 424 13.96 9.90 15.62
CA GLN A 424 13.46 8.79 14.79
C GLN A 424 13.43 9.13 13.30
N VAL A 425 13.68 8.15 12.45
CA VAL A 425 13.42 8.24 11.00
C VAL A 425 12.39 7.16 10.65
N ALA A 426 11.19 7.55 10.25
CA ALA A 426 10.10 6.63 9.96
C ALA A 426 9.51 6.86 8.56
N TYR A 427 9.11 5.78 7.90
CA TYR A 427 8.30 5.76 6.69
C TYR A 427 7.49 4.47 6.66
N LEU A 428 6.30 4.48 6.05
CA LEU A 428 5.58 3.25 5.75
C LEU A 428 6.16 2.61 4.47
N PRO A 429 6.46 1.29 4.48
CA PRO A 429 6.88 0.53 3.30
C PRO A 429 5.71 0.39 2.32
N GLY A 430 5.83 -0.45 1.28
CA GLY A 430 4.66 -0.86 0.50
C GLY A 430 3.61 -1.52 1.41
N PHE A 431 2.41 -0.94 1.50
CA PHE A 431 1.33 -1.44 2.36
C PHE A 431 -0.02 -1.34 1.67
N TYR A 432 -0.88 -2.33 1.90
CA TYR A 432 -2.11 -2.55 1.13
C TYR A 432 -3.39 -2.50 1.99
N LEU A 433 -3.27 -2.57 3.31
CA LEU A 433 -4.38 -2.40 4.25
C LEU A 433 -4.26 -1.08 5.02
N SER A 434 -5.28 -0.24 4.87
CA SER A 434 -5.52 0.94 5.70
C SER A 434 -6.98 1.02 6.13
N ALA A 435 -7.24 1.67 7.26
CA ALA A 435 -8.58 1.88 7.80
C ALA A 435 -8.63 3.16 8.64
N VAL A 436 -9.83 3.71 8.84
CA VAL A 436 -10.10 4.85 9.72
C VAL A 436 -11.38 4.55 10.50
N ASP A 437 -11.38 4.85 11.80
CA ASP A 437 -12.58 4.73 12.65
C ASP A 437 -13.57 5.85 12.32
N HIS A 438 -14.74 5.52 11.75
CA HIS A 438 -15.71 6.53 11.31
C HIS A 438 -16.32 7.32 12.47
N GLN A 439 -16.36 6.77 13.68
CA GLN A 439 -16.82 7.49 14.88
C GLN A 439 -15.69 8.29 15.54
N ASN A 440 -14.43 7.99 15.25
CA ASN A 440 -13.28 8.76 15.71
C ASN A 440 -12.22 8.91 14.59
N PRO A 441 -12.43 9.85 13.64
CA PRO A 441 -11.55 10.03 12.48
C PRO A 441 -10.10 10.43 12.80
N ARG A 442 -9.75 10.64 14.09
CA ARG A 442 -8.37 10.79 14.54
C ARG A 442 -7.62 9.46 14.61
N ARG A 443 -8.31 8.32 14.57
CA ARG A 443 -7.70 6.98 14.65
C ARG A 443 -7.56 6.40 13.26
N VAL A 444 -6.34 6.42 12.77
CA VAL A 444 -5.98 6.04 11.40
C VAL A 444 -4.99 4.91 11.44
N PHE A 445 -5.20 3.89 10.61
CA PHE A 445 -4.51 2.62 10.68
C PHE A 445 -3.78 2.33 9.37
N ALA A 446 -2.51 1.94 9.47
CA ALA A 446 -1.75 1.32 8.39
C ALA A 446 -1.23 -0.04 8.89
N ASN A 447 -1.67 -1.12 8.23
CA ASN A 447 -1.51 -2.48 8.74
C ASN A 447 -2.00 -2.62 10.21
N PHE A 448 -1.11 -2.93 11.16
CA PHE A 448 -1.41 -2.98 12.61
C PHE A 448 -0.88 -1.76 13.39
N LEU A 449 -0.37 -0.73 12.70
CA LEU A 449 0.04 0.53 13.31
C LEU A 449 -1.16 1.47 13.42
N GLU A 450 -1.41 2.01 14.62
CA GLU A 450 -2.44 3.01 14.88
C GLU A 450 -1.79 4.36 15.11
N PHE A 451 -2.24 5.34 14.34
CA PHE A 451 -1.84 6.73 14.43
C PHE A 451 -2.99 7.56 15.03
N GLU A 452 -2.63 8.44 15.97
CA GLU A 452 -3.45 9.57 16.37
C GLU A 452 -3.14 10.71 15.40
N ALA A 453 -4.13 11.12 14.62
CA ALA A 453 -3.96 12.11 13.57
C ALA A 453 -4.86 13.34 13.81
N GLN A 454 -4.32 14.52 13.52
CA GLN A 454 -5.04 15.78 13.59
C GLN A 454 -6.02 15.89 12.42
N VAL A 455 -7.25 16.27 12.73
CA VAL A 455 -8.31 16.50 11.72
C VAL A 455 -8.05 17.80 10.95
N ASP A 456 -7.49 18.80 11.62
CA ASP A 456 -7.18 20.11 11.06
C ASP A 456 -5.71 20.22 10.64
N GLY A 457 -5.46 21.03 9.61
CA GLY A 457 -4.12 21.29 9.07
C GLY A 457 -3.59 20.21 8.11
N PRO A 458 -2.59 20.55 7.28
CA PRO A 458 -1.99 19.63 6.33
C PRO A 458 -1.17 18.53 7.04
N TRP A 459 -0.97 17.44 6.33
CA TRP A 459 -0.23 16.24 6.72
C TRP A 459 1.08 16.12 5.95
N GLU A 460 1.82 17.21 5.81
CA GLU A 460 3.14 17.15 5.19
C GLU A 460 4.06 16.18 5.97
N PRO A 461 4.93 15.42 5.30
CA PRO A 461 5.96 14.63 5.99
C PRO A 461 6.75 15.47 7.00
N GLY A 462 7.04 14.87 8.16
CA GLY A 462 7.67 15.58 9.28
C GLY A 462 6.77 16.55 10.05
N SER A 463 5.50 16.72 9.67
CA SER A 463 4.54 17.50 10.45
C SER A 463 4.22 16.86 11.81
N THR A 464 3.87 17.69 12.80
CA THR A 464 3.32 17.27 14.09
C THR A 464 1.82 16.94 14.02
N SER A 465 1.25 16.88 12.81
CA SER A 465 -0.16 16.60 12.52
C SER A 465 -0.56 15.14 12.79
N TRP A 466 0.37 14.28 13.21
CA TRP A 466 0.10 12.89 13.58
C TRP A 466 1.14 12.35 14.57
N ARG A 467 0.80 11.25 15.24
CA ARG A 467 1.69 10.50 16.13
C ARG A 467 1.39 9.00 16.01
N LEU A 468 2.42 8.17 15.90
CA LEU A 468 2.28 6.72 16.07
C LEU A 468 1.98 6.42 17.55
N VAL A 469 0.79 5.90 17.86
CA VAL A 469 0.31 5.73 19.25
C VAL A 469 0.20 4.29 19.70
N ARG A 470 -0.11 3.34 18.79
CA ARG A 470 -0.13 1.92 19.11
C ARG A 470 0.44 1.06 17.99
N ASN A 471 1.00 -0.07 18.37
CA ASN A 471 1.36 -1.15 17.47
C ASN A 471 0.70 -2.45 17.95
N TRP A 472 -0.33 -2.87 17.23
CA TRP A 472 -1.13 -4.05 17.56
C TRP A 472 -0.47 -5.37 17.14
N LEU A 473 0.59 -5.32 16.33
CA LEU A 473 1.31 -6.51 15.88
C LEU A 473 2.13 -7.16 17.00
N GLY A 474 2.68 -6.37 17.93
CA GLY A 474 3.56 -6.89 18.98
C GLY A 474 2.89 -7.92 19.89
N GLY A 475 1.62 -7.67 20.26
CA GLY A 475 0.78 -8.55 21.08
C GLY A 475 -0.24 -9.38 20.30
N LEU A 476 -0.02 -9.58 18.99
CA LEU A 476 -1.00 -10.27 18.14
C LEU A 476 -1.23 -11.73 18.62
N PRO A 477 -2.47 -12.15 18.95
CA PRO A 477 -2.76 -13.50 19.41
C PRO A 477 -2.34 -14.59 18.40
N PRO A 478 -1.93 -15.80 18.85
CA PRO A 478 -1.48 -16.87 17.95
C PRO A 478 -2.50 -17.28 16.87
N ALA A 479 -3.80 -17.14 17.15
CA ALA A 479 -4.87 -17.39 16.17
C ALA A 479 -4.92 -16.37 15.00
N LEU A 480 -4.11 -15.32 15.05
CA LEU A 480 -3.95 -14.30 14.01
C LEU A 480 -2.50 -14.22 13.48
N ASP A 481 -1.57 -15.02 14.03
CA ASP A 481 -0.17 -15.02 13.61
C ASP A 481 0.05 -15.94 12.40
N ASP A 482 -0.13 -15.40 11.19
CA ASP A 482 0.09 -16.11 9.93
C ASP A 482 1.07 -15.37 8.99
N LYS A 483 1.11 -15.77 7.71
CA LYS A 483 1.93 -15.13 6.66
C LYS A 483 1.69 -13.62 6.48
N HIS A 484 0.55 -13.09 6.97
CA HIS A 484 0.18 -11.67 6.92
C HIS A 484 0.40 -10.95 8.27
N ALA A 485 0.95 -11.60 9.30
CA ALA A 485 1.25 -10.98 10.58
C ALA A 485 2.51 -10.09 10.55
N PHE A 486 2.47 -9.00 9.78
CA PHE A 486 3.55 -8.02 9.63
C PHE A 486 3.01 -6.62 9.25
N ASN A 487 3.80 -5.56 9.47
CA ASN A 487 3.44 -4.17 9.14
C ASN A 487 3.94 -3.74 7.75
N ALA A 488 3.60 -4.55 6.74
CA ALA A 488 3.71 -4.22 5.32
C ALA A 488 2.70 -5.05 4.51
N LEU A 489 2.57 -4.74 3.22
CA LEU A 489 1.71 -5.45 2.26
C LEU A 489 0.29 -5.66 2.82
N TYR A 490 -0.24 -6.88 2.74
CA TYR A 490 -1.60 -7.26 3.17
C TYR A 490 -1.78 -7.52 4.68
N GLY A 491 -0.80 -7.18 5.53
CA GLY A 491 -0.97 -7.37 6.97
C GLY A 491 -1.92 -6.37 7.60
N GLY A 492 -2.57 -6.73 8.71
CA GLY A 492 -3.30 -5.78 9.54
C GLY A 492 -4.82 -5.70 9.34
N LEU A 493 -5.34 -4.48 9.55
CA LEU A 493 -6.77 -4.19 9.71
C LEU A 493 -7.38 -3.69 8.39
N SER A 494 -8.40 -4.39 7.88
CA SER A 494 -9.13 -4.00 6.65
C SER A 494 -10.37 -3.13 6.91
N THR A 495 -10.77 -2.97 8.17
CA THR A 495 -11.86 -2.12 8.65
C THR A 495 -11.64 -1.91 10.14
N VAL A 496 -11.94 -0.72 10.66
CA VAL A 496 -11.97 -0.41 12.10
C VAL A 496 -13.16 0.49 12.37
N GLU A 497 -14.01 0.13 13.33
CA GLU A 497 -15.21 0.90 13.70
C GLU A 497 -15.40 0.90 15.22
N THR A 498 -15.57 2.06 15.84
CA THR A 498 -16.14 2.16 17.18
C THR A 498 -17.66 2.03 17.10
N LEU A 499 -18.22 1.00 17.75
CA LEU A 499 -19.65 0.69 17.68
C LEU A 499 -20.45 1.32 18.82
N ARG A 500 -21.79 1.23 18.74
CA ARG A 500 -22.74 1.85 19.68
C ARG A 500 -22.60 1.46 21.18
N ASN A 501 -21.73 0.50 21.52
CA ASN A 501 -21.36 0.18 22.90
C ASN A 501 -20.09 0.93 23.39
N GLY A 502 -19.54 1.84 22.58
CA GLY A 502 -18.33 2.60 22.89
C GLY A 502 -17.01 1.84 22.72
N ARG A 503 -17.04 0.62 22.17
CA ARG A 503 -15.85 -0.22 21.96
C ARG A 503 -15.49 -0.30 20.47
N THR A 504 -14.20 -0.45 20.20
CA THR A 504 -13.67 -0.48 18.83
C THR A 504 -13.42 -1.91 18.38
N TYR A 505 -13.92 -2.22 17.18
CA TYR A 505 -13.74 -3.51 16.54
C TYR A 505 -13.05 -3.31 15.20
N GLY A 506 -12.34 -4.33 14.75
CA GLY A 506 -11.76 -4.36 13.43
C GLY A 506 -11.93 -5.71 12.75
N MET A 507 -11.47 -5.77 11.50
CA MET A 507 -11.38 -7.00 10.74
C MET A 507 -9.93 -7.27 10.33
N VAL A 508 -9.47 -8.49 10.60
CA VAL A 508 -8.15 -8.99 10.20
C VAL A 508 -8.37 -10.24 9.33
N ARG A 509 -7.54 -10.44 8.31
CA ARG A 509 -7.47 -11.72 7.59
C ARG A 509 -6.30 -12.53 8.15
N ALA A 510 -6.58 -13.75 8.62
CA ALA A 510 -5.58 -14.69 9.11
C ALA A 510 -5.99 -16.12 8.76
N PHE A 511 -5.03 -16.96 8.36
CA PHE A 511 -5.25 -18.35 7.93
C PHE A 511 -6.33 -18.47 6.85
N ASP A 512 -6.35 -17.50 5.93
CA ASP A 512 -7.35 -17.34 4.86
C ASP A 512 -8.82 -17.23 5.34
N GLN A 513 -9.02 -16.85 6.61
CA GLN A 513 -10.32 -16.50 7.20
C GLN A 513 -10.36 -15.02 7.62
N TYR A 514 -11.54 -14.40 7.59
CA TYR A 514 -11.75 -13.08 8.17
C TYR A 514 -12.17 -13.22 9.63
N VAL A 515 -11.53 -12.45 10.50
CA VAL A 515 -11.72 -12.51 11.95
C VAL A 515 -12.11 -11.13 12.45
N VAL A 516 -13.21 -11.06 13.21
CA VAL A 516 -13.58 -9.86 13.96
C VAL A 516 -12.74 -9.83 15.23
N VAL A 517 -12.15 -8.68 15.50
CA VAL A 517 -11.25 -8.42 16.63
C VAL A 517 -11.72 -7.18 17.38
N GLU A 518 -11.35 -7.06 18.65
CA GLU A 518 -11.50 -5.84 19.43
C GLU A 518 -10.12 -5.18 19.62
N LEU A 519 -10.10 -3.86 19.58
CA LEU A 519 -8.97 -3.00 19.89
C LEU A 519 -9.21 -2.33 21.26
N PRO A 520 -8.94 -3.01 22.40
CA PRO A 520 -9.29 -2.52 23.74
C PRO A 520 -8.43 -1.31 24.14
N PRO A 521 -8.91 -0.41 25.03
CA PRO A 521 -8.12 0.75 25.48
C PRO A 521 -6.75 0.40 26.10
N SER A 522 -6.61 -0.80 26.66
CA SER A 522 -5.39 -1.32 27.27
C SER A 522 -5.24 -2.81 26.97
N GLY A 523 -4.00 -3.29 26.85
CA GLY A 523 -3.70 -4.69 26.55
C GLY A 523 -3.69 -5.01 25.05
N PRO A 524 -3.39 -6.26 24.68
CA PRO A 524 -3.30 -6.69 23.28
C PRO A 524 -4.67 -6.69 22.58
N LEU A 525 -4.64 -6.71 21.25
CA LEU A 525 -5.80 -6.94 20.39
C LEU A 525 -6.45 -8.28 20.74
N ARG A 526 -7.78 -8.30 20.91
CA ARG A 526 -8.53 -9.47 21.35
C ARG A 526 -9.32 -10.10 20.19
N VAL A 527 -9.20 -11.41 19.99
CA VAL A 527 -10.07 -12.14 19.06
C VAL A 527 -11.51 -12.12 19.60
N VAL A 528 -12.45 -11.69 18.76
CA VAL A 528 -13.89 -11.76 19.06
C VAL A 528 -14.48 -13.03 18.47
N ARG A 529 -14.38 -13.20 17.14
CA ARG A 529 -14.77 -14.43 16.45
C ARG A 529 -14.19 -14.52 15.04
N PRO A 530 -13.86 -15.72 14.53
CA PRO A 530 -13.78 -15.93 13.10
C PRO A 530 -15.17 -15.77 12.47
N LEU A 531 -15.21 -15.27 11.24
CA LEU A 531 -16.37 -15.31 10.36
C LEU A 531 -16.33 -16.63 9.58
N GLY A 532 -17.50 -17.26 9.40
CA GLY A 532 -17.58 -18.54 8.69
C GLY A 532 -17.20 -18.40 7.21
N THR A 533 -16.77 -19.51 6.62
CA THR A 533 -16.55 -19.62 5.17
C THR A 533 -17.80 -19.18 4.42
N PRO A 534 -17.70 -18.35 3.36
CA PRO A 534 -18.86 -17.96 2.56
C PRO A 534 -19.55 -19.16 1.94
N LEU A 535 -20.85 -19.03 1.71
CA LEU A 535 -21.60 -19.98 0.88
C LEU A 535 -21.03 -19.98 -0.56
N PRO A 536 -21.22 -21.06 -1.34
CA PRO A 536 -20.87 -21.06 -2.76
C PRO A 536 -21.47 -19.85 -3.47
N ARG A 537 -20.65 -19.15 -4.27
CA ARG A 537 -20.99 -17.90 -4.99
C ARG A 537 -21.27 -16.68 -4.10
N ALA A 538 -21.05 -16.74 -2.79
CA ALA A 538 -21.09 -15.61 -1.89
C ALA A 538 -19.69 -14.98 -1.71
N PHE A 539 -19.63 -13.65 -1.61
CA PHE A 539 -18.43 -12.95 -1.16
C PHE A 539 -18.27 -13.06 0.37
N HIS A 540 -17.05 -12.85 0.87
CA HIS A 540 -16.84 -12.70 2.31
C HIS A 540 -17.56 -11.47 2.84
N PRO A 541 -18.21 -11.57 4.03
CA PRO A 541 -18.80 -10.41 4.68
C PRO A 541 -17.74 -9.41 5.13
N VAL A 542 -18.07 -8.12 4.99
CA VAL A 542 -17.30 -6.99 5.53
C VAL A 542 -18.13 -6.25 6.57
N MET A 543 -17.47 -5.67 7.56
CA MET A 543 -18.08 -4.82 8.57
C MET A 543 -18.19 -3.39 8.04
N TYR A 544 -19.24 -2.71 8.48
CA TYR A 544 -19.58 -1.35 8.11
C TYR A 544 -19.72 -0.50 9.38
N GLU A 545 -19.94 0.79 9.17
CA GLU A 545 -19.85 1.89 10.13
C GLU A 545 -20.89 1.78 11.27
N ASN A 546 -21.99 1.04 11.03
CA ASN A 546 -23.02 0.71 12.02
C ASN A 546 -22.81 -0.66 12.73
N GLY A 547 -21.76 -1.40 12.36
CA GLY A 547 -21.40 -2.71 12.88
C GLY A 547 -22.13 -3.91 12.25
N ASP A 548 -23.08 -3.68 11.35
CA ASP A 548 -23.68 -4.76 10.54
C ASP A 548 -22.61 -5.42 9.64
N LEU A 549 -22.86 -6.67 9.23
CA LEU A 549 -22.04 -7.38 8.23
C LEU A 549 -22.73 -7.37 6.86
N GLY A 550 -22.06 -6.95 5.79
CA GLY A 550 -22.59 -6.91 4.43
C GLY A 550 -21.80 -7.77 3.44
N HIS A 551 -22.49 -8.38 2.47
CA HIS A 551 -21.91 -9.15 1.36
C HIS A 551 -22.90 -9.23 0.18
N ALA A 552 -22.54 -9.93 -0.89
CA ALA A 552 -23.47 -10.32 -1.94
C ALA A 552 -23.30 -11.79 -2.35
N ILE A 553 -24.34 -12.33 -2.99
CA ILE A 553 -24.35 -13.64 -3.65
C ILE A 553 -24.63 -13.44 -5.14
N THR A 554 -23.77 -14.00 -6.00
CA THR A 554 -23.86 -13.85 -7.46
C THR A 554 -24.34 -15.15 -8.10
N GLY A 555 -25.62 -15.22 -8.45
CA GLY A 555 -26.19 -16.33 -9.23
C GLY A 555 -26.02 -16.12 -10.74
N ASP A 556 -26.49 -17.09 -11.53
CA ASP A 556 -26.39 -17.05 -13.00
C ASP A 556 -27.31 -16.00 -13.67
N ARG A 557 -28.23 -15.40 -12.90
CA ARG A 557 -29.23 -14.44 -13.37
C ARG A 557 -29.35 -13.17 -12.53
N THR A 558 -28.93 -13.20 -11.26
CA THR A 558 -29.07 -12.08 -10.33
C THR A 558 -27.89 -12.00 -9.37
N GLN A 559 -27.56 -10.79 -8.93
CA GLN A 559 -26.68 -10.53 -7.80
C GLN A 559 -27.50 -9.91 -6.67
N VAL A 560 -27.51 -10.58 -5.51
CA VAL A 560 -28.31 -10.20 -4.35
C VAL A 560 -27.37 -9.66 -3.27
N VAL A 561 -27.55 -8.40 -2.88
CA VAL A 561 -26.82 -7.77 -1.77
C VAL A 561 -27.57 -8.05 -0.46
N LEU A 562 -26.82 -8.49 0.54
CA LEU A 562 -27.31 -8.99 1.81
C LEU A 562 -26.65 -8.24 2.98
N ARG A 563 -27.46 -7.85 3.97
CA ARG A 563 -27.00 -7.31 5.26
C ARG A 563 -27.41 -8.23 6.39
N ARG A 564 -26.51 -8.52 7.32
CA ARG A 564 -26.84 -9.16 8.59
C ARG A 564 -26.77 -8.10 9.70
N PRO A 565 -27.91 -7.61 10.22
CA PRO A 565 -27.94 -6.51 11.19
C PRO A 565 -27.25 -6.85 12.51
N LEU A 566 -26.59 -5.87 13.11
CA LEU A 566 -26.08 -5.89 14.48
C LEU A 566 -27.26 -5.77 15.45
N THR A 567 -27.64 -6.88 16.08
CA THR A 567 -28.79 -6.95 17.00
C THR A 567 -28.44 -6.50 18.41
N GLY A 568 -27.19 -6.66 18.85
CA GLY A 568 -26.80 -6.37 20.23
C GLY A 568 -25.33 -6.65 20.50
N PHE A 569 -25.02 -6.88 21.78
CA PHE A 569 -23.73 -7.34 22.25
C PHE A 569 -23.94 -8.38 23.36
N ASP A 570 -23.04 -9.34 23.49
CA ASP A 570 -23.04 -10.30 24.61
C ASP A 570 -22.49 -9.65 25.92
N PRO A 571 -22.52 -10.35 27.07
CA PRO A 571 -21.99 -9.81 28.33
C PRO A 571 -20.49 -9.50 28.32
N GLN A 572 -19.72 -10.10 27.42
CA GLN A 572 -18.30 -9.79 27.16
C GLN A 572 -18.16 -8.59 26.21
N GLY A 573 -19.28 -8.02 25.76
CA GLY A 573 -19.40 -6.92 24.82
C GLY A 573 -19.05 -7.30 23.39
N ASN A 574 -19.05 -8.57 23.00
CA ASN A 574 -18.84 -8.96 21.61
C ASN A 574 -20.10 -8.63 20.78
N PRO A 575 -19.97 -8.07 19.57
CA PRO A 575 -21.10 -7.85 18.66
C PRO A 575 -21.88 -9.14 18.39
N THR A 576 -23.21 -9.06 18.50
CA THR A 576 -24.14 -10.12 18.10
C THR A 576 -24.96 -9.66 16.91
N TRP A 577 -25.16 -10.53 15.93
CA TRP A 577 -25.90 -10.25 14.71
C TRP A 577 -27.15 -11.11 14.60
N ALA A 578 -28.09 -10.71 13.74
CA ALA A 578 -29.25 -11.51 13.38
C ALA A 578 -28.84 -12.88 12.81
N SER A 579 -29.65 -13.92 13.02
CA SER A 579 -29.40 -15.24 12.41
C SER A 579 -29.43 -15.15 10.89
N GLU A 580 -30.48 -14.55 10.34
CA GLU A 580 -30.66 -14.38 8.90
C GLU A 580 -30.25 -12.99 8.41
N PRO A 581 -29.67 -12.88 7.20
CA PRO A 581 -29.49 -11.60 6.53
C PRO A 581 -30.80 -11.11 5.88
N VAL A 582 -30.95 -9.78 5.80
CA VAL A 582 -31.96 -9.11 4.99
C VAL A 582 -31.43 -8.82 3.59
N VAL A 583 -32.31 -8.87 2.58
CA VAL A 583 -32.00 -8.43 1.22
C VAL A 583 -32.03 -6.91 1.16
N MET A 584 -30.92 -6.31 0.70
CA MET A 584 -30.83 -4.86 0.50
C MET A 584 -31.26 -4.47 -0.92
N ALA A 585 -30.85 -5.24 -1.92
CA ALA A 585 -31.26 -5.12 -3.32
C ALA A 585 -30.91 -6.42 -4.07
N SER A 586 -31.60 -6.66 -5.17
CA SER A 586 -31.28 -7.70 -6.14
C SER A 586 -31.22 -7.06 -7.53
N VAL A 587 -30.18 -7.33 -8.31
CA VAL A 587 -30.02 -6.77 -9.66
C VAL A 587 -29.83 -7.87 -10.70
N PRO A 588 -30.31 -7.70 -11.94
CA PRO A 588 -30.12 -8.68 -12.99
C PRO A 588 -28.66 -8.70 -13.48
N VAL A 589 -28.12 -9.91 -13.62
CA VAL A 589 -26.78 -10.18 -14.16
C VAL A 589 -26.89 -10.25 -15.68
N LEU A 590 -26.58 -9.13 -16.35
CA LEU A 590 -26.66 -9.01 -17.80
C LEU A 590 -25.30 -8.58 -18.39
N SER A 591 -25.08 -8.86 -19.67
CA SER A 591 -23.90 -8.36 -20.39
C SER A 591 -23.84 -6.83 -20.34
N GLY A 592 -22.66 -6.27 -20.10
CA GLY A 592 -22.43 -4.84 -19.98
C GLY A 592 -22.89 -4.19 -18.66
N THR A 593 -23.40 -4.95 -17.69
CA THR A 593 -23.91 -4.39 -16.41
C THR A 593 -22.90 -4.47 -15.25
N PRO A 594 -22.94 -3.53 -14.29
CA PRO A 594 -21.92 -3.34 -13.24
C PRO A 594 -22.11 -4.25 -12.01
N TYR A 595 -22.57 -5.49 -12.20
CA TYR A 595 -22.56 -6.48 -11.11
C TYR A 595 -21.12 -6.86 -10.76
N THR A 596 -20.81 -7.02 -9.48
CA THR A 596 -19.44 -7.31 -9.04
C THR A 596 -19.01 -8.71 -9.44
N ARG A 597 -17.99 -8.83 -10.29
CA ARG A 597 -17.51 -10.13 -10.80
C ARG A 597 -16.52 -10.85 -9.87
N HIS A 598 -15.71 -10.10 -9.12
CA HIS A 598 -14.69 -10.68 -8.22
C HIS A 598 -14.24 -9.69 -7.12
N SER A 599 -13.45 -10.22 -6.18
CA SER A 599 -12.74 -9.47 -5.14
C SER A 599 -11.43 -8.90 -5.66
N THR A 600 -11.19 -7.59 -5.51
CA THR A 600 -9.90 -6.98 -5.88
C THR A 600 -8.80 -7.42 -4.91
N MET A 601 -7.74 -8.04 -5.42
CA MET A 601 -6.59 -8.53 -4.63
C MET A 601 -6.97 -9.36 -3.39
N GLY A 602 -8.08 -10.10 -3.46
CA GLY A 602 -8.59 -10.90 -2.34
C GLY A 602 -9.27 -10.12 -1.21
N LEU A 603 -9.46 -8.80 -1.38
CA LEU A 603 -10.26 -7.94 -0.51
C LEU A 603 -11.75 -8.06 -0.91
N PRO A 604 -12.69 -8.25 0.03
CA PRO A 604 -14.08 -8.50 -0.35
C PRO A 604 -14.75 -7.18 -0.77
N PRO A 605 -15.66 -7.21 -1.76
CA PRO A 605 -16.32 -6.00 -2.22
C PRO A 605 -17.24 -5.39 -1.15
N ARG A 606 -17.32 -4.06 -1.13
CA ARG A 606 -18.31 -3.29 -0.35
C ARG A 606 -19.49 -2.93 -1.24
N TYR A 607 -20.69 -2.93 -0.64
CA TYR A 607 -21.95 -2.45 -1.23
C TYR A 607 -22.52 -1.36 -0.32
N PRO A 608 -22.07 -0.11 -0.43
CA PRO A 608 -22.53 0.97 0.45
C PRO A 608 -23.97 1.37 0.13
N LEU A 609 -24.65 1.91 1.14
CA LEU A 609 -26.00 2.47 1.04
C LEU A 609 -25.89 4.00 1.13
N THR A 610 -26.40 4.72 0.14
CA THR A 610 -26.44 6.20 0.16
C THR A 610 -27.53 6.72 1.10
N GLY A 611 -27.45 8.00 1.45
CA GLY A 611 -28.44 8.68 2.30
C GLY A 611 -29.86 8.65 1.73
N GLY A 612 -30.03 8.71 0.41
CA GLY A 612 -31.30 8.56 -0.30
C GLY A 612 -31.73 7.11 -0.55
N GLY A 613 -31.01 6.12 -0.02
CA GLY A 613 -31.39 4.70 -0.09
C GLY A 613 -31.03 3.99 -1.39
N VAL A 614 -29.89 4.32 -2.00
CA VAL A 614 -29.33 3.60 -3.16
C VAL A 614 -28.24 2.63 -2.70
N VAL A 615 -28.40 1.35 -3.02
CA VAL A 615 -27.38 0.30 -2.85
C VAL A 615 -26.44 0.37 -4.05
N VAL A 616 -25.15 0.58 -3.80
CA VAL A 616 -24.14 0.79 -4.85
C VAL A 616 -23.37 -0.50 -5.15
N TYR A 617 -23.10 -0.71 -6.43
CA TYR A 617 -22.37 -1.85 -6.99
C TYR A 617 -21.17 -1.34 -7.80
N LEU A 618 -20.04 -2.02 -7.68
CA LEU A 618 -18.84 -1.81 -8.50
C LEU A 618 -18.46 -3.12 -9.18
N ASP A 619 -18.16 -3.06 -10.47
CA ASP A 619 -17.43 -4.10 -11.18
C ASP A 619 -15.96 -3.69 -11.39
N PRO A 620 -15.03 -4.19 -10.56
CA PRO A 620 -13.60 -3.87 -10.69
C PRO A 620 -12.91 -4.63 -11.84
N SER A 621 -13.66 -5.36 -12.68
CA SER A 621 -13.09 -6.12 -13.78
C SER A 621 -12.48 -5.23 -14.87
N ILE A 622 -11.47 -5.77 -15.56
CA ILE A 622 -10.84 -5.15 -16.74
C ILE A 622 -11.03 -6.01 -18.00
N THR A 623 -11.83 -7.07 -17.89
CA THR A 623 -12.14 -8.07 -18.92
C THR A 623 -13.48 -8.72 -18.62
N GLY A 624 -14.31 -8.96 -19.63
CA GLY A 624 -15.63 -9.58 -19.44
C GLY A 624 -16.72 -8.57 -19.03
N ASN A 625 -16.39 -7.29 -19.11
CA ASN A 625 -17.33 -6.19 -19.08
C ASN A 625 -16.76 -5.06 -19.95
N GLU A 626 -17.48 -4.68 -21.00
CA GLU A 626 -17.14 -3.53 -21.84
C GLU A 626 -18.33 -2.53 -21.87
N GLY A 627 -19.17 -2.59 -20.84
CA GLY A 627 -20.32 -1.70 -20.62
C GLY A 627 -20.04 -0.76 -19.45
N PHE A 628 -20.88 -0.81 -18.41
CA PHE A 628 -20.78 0.04 -17.22
C PHE A 628 -20.11 -0.69 -16.05
N HIS A 629 -19.36 0.08 -15.24
CA HIS A 629 -18.61 -0.43 -14.09
C HIS A 629 -19.14 0.04 -12.73
N LEU A 630 -19.96 1.09 -12.67
CA LEU A 630 -20.64 1.54 -11.45
C LEU A 630 -22.15 1.44 -11.63
N GLY A 631 -22.88 0.98 -10.61
CA GLY A 631 -24.34 0.89 -10.68
C GLY A 631 -25.02 1.15 -9.34
N GLY A 632 -26.27 1.58 -9.40
CA GLY A 632 -27.13 1.78 -8.24
C GLY A 632 -28.44 1.04 -8.38
N ALA A 633 -28.94 0.49 -7.28
CA ALA A 633 -30.29 -0.04 -7.15
C ALA A 633 -31.00 0.61 -5.97
N ARG A 634 -32.32 0.79 -6.03
CA ARG A 634 -33.08 1.24 -4.85
C ARG A 634 -32.98 0.20 -3.73
N LEU A 635 -32.99 0.64 -2.48
CA LEU A 635 -33.22 -0.23 -1.33
C LEU A 635 -34.53 -1.02 -1.53
N ASN A 636 -34.47 -2.34 -1.31
CA ASN A 636 -35.49 -3.34 -1.63
C ASN A 636 -35.85 -3.46 -3.13
N GLY A 637 -35.04 -2.88 -4.03
CA GLY A 637 -35.23 -2.92 -5.47
C GLY A 637 -34.79 -4.25 -6.11
N SER A 638 -35.37 -4.56 -7.27
CA SER A 638 -35.13 -5.78 -8.06
C SER A 638 -34.50 -5.52 -9.44
N ASP A 639 -34.10 -4.27 -9.74
CA ASP A 639 -33.59 -3.82 -11.03
C ASP A 639 -32.62 -2.63 -10.84
N TRP A 640 -31.84 -2.33 -11.88
CA TRP A 640 -30.94 -1.18 -11.91
C TRP A 640 -31.71 0.15 -11.89
N LEU A 641 -31.41 1.01 -10.92
CA LEU A 641 -31.86 2.40 -10.89
C LEU A 641 -31.04 3.24 -11.89
N TRP A 642 -29.74 3.01 -11.95
CA TRP A 642 -28.85 3.65 -12.91
C TRP A 642 -27.59 2.82 -13.10
N GLN A 643 -26.93 3.05 -14.23
CA GLN A 643 -25.62 2.48 -14.56
C GLN A 643 -24.73 3.63 -15.06
N ALA A 644 -23.48 3.64 -14.60
CA ALA A 644 -22.55 4.74 -14.77
C ALA A 644 -21.12 4.21 -14.90
N SER A 645 -20.17 5.11 -15.17
CA SER A 645 -18.79 4.76 -15.53
C SER A 645 -18.71 3.76 -16.69
N PRO A 646 -18.98 4.21 -17.92
CA PRO A 646 -18.84 3.37 -19.11
C PRO A 646 -17.38 3.01 -19.37
N THR A 647 -17.16 1.91 -20.10
CA THR A 647 -15.85 1.50 -20.62
C THR A 647 -15.31 2.53 -21.62
N GLY A 648 -14.02 2.83 -21.54
CA GLY A 648 -13.34 3.73 -22.48
C GLY A 648 -11.99 4.23 -21.96
N PRO A 649 -11.39 5.26 -22.60
CA PRO A 649 -10.16 5.88 -22.11
C PRO A 649 -10.39 6.59 -20.78
N LEU A 650 -9.39 6.58 -19.90
CA LEU A 650 -9.41 7.32 -18.63
C LEU A 650 -9.38 8.84 -18.88
N ASP A 651 -10.57 9.43 -19.04
CA ASP A 651 -10.81 10.74 -19.68
C ASP A 651 -10.98 11.94 -18.71
N GLY A 652 -10.82 11.71 -17.41
CA GLY A 652 -11.11 12.71 -16.38
C GLY A 652 -12.61 12.93 -16.13
N LYS A 653 -13.48 12.20 -16.84
CA LYS A 653 -14.95 12.29 -16.77
C LYS A 653 -15.60 11.00 -16.24
N GLY A 654 -14.82 10.19 -15.51
CA GLY A 654 -15.30 9.00 -14.81
C GLY A 654 -15.51 7.78 -15.71
N THR A 655 -14.90 7.76 -16.90
CA THR A 655 -14.83 6.57 -17.76
C THR A 655 -13.87 5.52 -17.16
N TYR A 656 -14.16 4.24 -17.39
CA TYR A 656 -13.41 3.11 -16.84
C TYR A 656 -12.56 2.45 -17.92
N GLN A 657 -11.24 2.32 -17.70
CA GLN A 657 -10.32 1.73 -18.69
C GLN A 657 -10.19 0.21 -18.50
N THR A 658 -10.40 -0.55 -19.58
CA THR A 658 -10.36 -2.03 -19.63
C THR A 658 -9.23 -2.51 -20.55
N LYS A 659 -8.99 -3.83 -20.62
CA LYS A 659 -8.03 -4.41 -21.58
C LYS A 659 -8.42 -4.22 -23.05
N ALA A 660 -9.69 -3.97 -23.36
CA ALA A 660 -10.11 -3.66 -24.72
C ALA A 660 -9.59 -2.28 -25.18
N VAL A 661 -9.38 -1.37 -24.23
CA VAL A 661 -8.79 -0.04 -24.45
C VAL A 661 -7.26 -0.09 -24.30
N ASP A 662 -6.77 -0.85 -23.32
CA ASP A 662 -5.36 -0.89 -22.97
C ASP A 662 -4.87 -2.30 -22.55
N GLY A 663 -4.31 -3.04 -23.51
CA GLY A 663 -3.91 -4.44 -23.31
C GLY A 663 -2.79 -4.71 -22.29
N TRP A 664 -2.11 -3.66 -21.78
CA TRP A 664 -1.04 -3.79 -20.77
C TRP A 664 -1.58 -3.87 -19.34
N LEU A 665 -2.76 -3.30 -19.10
CA LEU A 665 -3.42 -3.22 -17.80
C LEU A 665 -3.53 -4.59 -17.12
N GLN A 666 -3.09 -4.75 -15.88
CA GLN A 666 -3.19 -6.03 -15.15
C GLN A 666 -4.37 -6.07 -14.17
N TYR A 667 -4.71 -4.93 -13.57
CA TYR A 667 -5.81 -4.79 -12.60
C TYR A 667 -6.45 -3.39 -12.72
N GLY A 668 -7.71 -3.22 -12.25
CA GLY A 668 -8.50 -1.99 -12.48
C GLY A 668 -9.03 -1.33 -11.21
N GLY A 669 -10.31 -1.56 -10.90
CA GLY A 669 -11.01 -0.99 -9.73
C GLY A 669 -10.65 -1.66 -8.40
N ASN A 670 -10.92 -0.98 -7.29
CA ASN A 670 -10.74 -1.51 -5.93
C ASN A 670 -12.07 -1.62 -5.15
N ALA A 671 -12.38 -0.66 -4.28
CA ALA A 671 -13.59 -0.61 -3.47
C ALA A 671 -14.44 0.61 -3.85
N VAL A 672 -15.73 0.53 -3.53
CA VAL A 672 -16.68 1.65 -3.58
C VAL A 672 -17.18 1.98 -2.18
N LEU A 673 -17.33 3.28 -1.93
CA LEU A 673 -17.65 3.90 -0.64
C LEU A 673 -18.77 4.91 -0.87
N ALA A 674 -19.58 5.20 0.16
CA ALA A 674 -20.55 6.28 0.08
C ALA A 674 -20.68 7.04 1.41
N HIS A 675 -20.98 8.34 1.32
CA HIS A 675 -21.34 9.19 2.45
C HIS A 675 -22.43 10.18 2.03
N GLY A 676 -23.62 10.09 2.62
CA GLY A 676 -24.77 10.88 2.16
C GLY A 676 -25.08 10.59 0.69
N ARG A 677 -25.12 11.62 -0.15
CA ARG A 677 -25.31 11.49 -1.61
C ARG A 677 -24.03 11.17 -2.41
N HIS A 678 -22.87 11.18 -1.76
CA HIS A 678 -21.57 11.01 -2.40
C HIS A 678 -21.19 9.54 -2.54
N ILE A 679 -20.80 9.13 -3.73
CA ILE A 679 -20.27 7.80 -4.04
C ILE A 679 -18.84 7.98 -4.58
N VAL A 680 -17.86 7.33 -3.96
CA VAL A 680 -16.47 7.34 -4.44
C VAL A 680 -15.99 5.90 -4.61
N TYR A 681 -15.43 5.57 -5.77
CA TYR A 681 -14.67 4.34 -5.96
C TYR A 681 -13.25 4.64 -6.43
N GLY A 682 -12.31 3.74 -6.12
CA GLY A 682 -10.94 3.83 -6.58
C GLY A 682 -10.63 2.94 -7.77
N TYR A 683 -9.72 3.41 -8.62
CA TYR A 683 -9.15 2.75 -9.78
C TYR A 683 -7.62 2.83 -9.66
N HIS A 684 -6.99 1.74 -9.25
CA HIS A 684 -5.54 1.71 -9.03
C HIS A 684 -4.79 1.49 -10.34
N GLY A 685 -5.36 0.71 -11.27
CA GLY A 685 -4.89 0.61 -12.65
C GLY A 685 -3.44 0.17 -12.80
N GLU A 686 -3.08 -1.03 -12.34
CA GLU A 686 -1.69 -1.50 -12.41
C GLU A 686 -1.28 -1.79 -13.87
N PHE A 687 -0.12 -1.26 -14.27
CA PHE A 687 0.36 -1.21 -15.66
C PHE A 687 -0.61 -0.55 -16.63
N TYR A 688 -1.48 0.36 -16.16
CA TYR A 688 -2.22 1.20 -17.08
C TYR A 688 -1.26 2.07 -17.89
N ARG A 689 -1.67 2.35 -19.12
CA ARG A 689 -1.09 3.36 -19.99
C ARG A 689 -1.97 4.60 -19.97
N ASP A 690 -1.38 5.72 -19.61
CA ASP A 690 -1.95 7.03 -19.89
C ASP A 690 -1.96 7.24 -21.42
N LEU A 691 -3.15 7.39 -22.00
CA LEU A 691 -3.31 7.52 -23.44
C LEU A 691 -3.00 8.93 -23.97
N GLN A 692 -2.82 9.91 -23.09
CA GLN A 692 -2.39 11.27 -23.44
C GLN A 692 -0.86 11.38 -23.50
N THR A 693 -0.16 10.79 -22.53
CA THR A 693 1.33 10.83 -22.45
C THR A 693 2.02 9.58 -22.99
N ASN A 694 1.28 8.49 -23.21
CA ASN A 694 1.78 7.14 -23.51
C ASN A 694 2.68 6.53 -22.41
N ASN A 695 2.76 7.14 -21.23
CA ASN A 695 3.50 6.61 -20.08
C ASN A 695 2.74 5.46 -19.41
N VAL A 696 3.46 4.52 -18.81
CA VAL A 696 2.91 3.33 -18.14
C VAL A 696 3.28 3.34 -16.65
N GLY A 697 2.37 2.91 -15.77
CA GLY A 697 2.61 2.70 -14.34
C GLY A 697 1.32 2.36 -13.59
N GLN A 698 1.06 2.96 -12.42
CA GLN A 698 -0.22 2.83 -11.71
C GLN A 698 -1.07 4.11 -11.86
N ALA A 699 -2.38 3.97 -12.07
CA ALA A 699 -3.31 5.07 -12.36
C ALA A 699 -3.70 5.90 -11.13
N ASN A 700 -3.92 5.22 -9.99
CA ASN A 700 -4.26 5.85 -8.71
C ASN A 700 -5.28 7.00 -8.84
N GLN A 701 -6.43 6.68 -9.43
CA GLN A 701 -7.55 7.59 -9.61
C GLN A 701 -8.70 7.22 -8.69
N PHE A 702 -9.50 8.23 -8.34
CA PHE A 702 -10.75 8.10 -7.62
C PHE A 702 -11.84 8.82 -8.41
N MET A 703 -12.97 8.16 -8.60
CA MET A 703 -14.09 8.71 -9.35
C MET A 703 -15.25 8.95 -8.40
N HIS A 704 -15.78 10.17 -8.45
CA HIS A 704 -16.79 10.69 -7.53
C HIS A 704 -18.09 10.93 -8.29
N PHE A 705 -19.16 10.32 -7.80
CA PHE A 705 -20.51 10.33 -8.36
C PHE A 705 -21.54 10.74 -7.31
N ASP A 706 -22.68 11.20 -7.80
CA ASP A 706 -23.91 11.40 -7.06
C ASP A 706 -24.72 10.11 -6.93
N GLU A 707 -25.59 10.02 -5.93
CA GLU A 707 -26.54 8.91 -5.78
C GLU A 707 -27.60 8.83 -6.89
N SER A 708 -27.73 9.87 -7.74
CA SER A 708 -28.51 9.83 -8.97
C SER A 708 -27.78 9.16 -10.16
N GLY A 709 -26.51 8.78 -10.00
CA GLY A 709 -25.64 8.24 -11.06
C GLY A 709 -24.89 9.31 -11.86
N LEU A 710 -25.08 10.60 -11.58
CA LEU A 710 -24.37 11.69 -12.25
C LEU A 710 -22.96 11.87 -11.70
N PHE A 711 -22.03 12.28 -12.56
CA PHE A 711 -20.61 12.43 -12.22
C PHE A 711 -20.33 13.78 -11.54
N PHE A 712 -19.50 13.80 -10.50
CA PHE A 712 -18.98 15.03 -9.88
C PHE A 712 -17.54 15.33 -10.28
N GLY A 713 -16.66 14.32 -10.32
CA GLY A 713 -15.26 14.55 -10.66
C GLY A 713 -14.38 13.31 -10.56
N GLN A 714 -13.17 13.43 -11.09
CA GLN A 714 -12.12 12.43 -10.99
C GLN A 714 -10.88 13.13 -10.43
N PHE A 715 -10.18 12.46 -9.51
CA PHE A 715 -9.00 12.99 -8.83
C PHE A 715 -8.04 11.87 -8.45
N GLY A 716 -6.91 12.24 -7.85
CA GLY A 716 -5.78 11.34 -7.64
C GLY A 716 -4.67 11.58 -8.67
N THR A 717 -3.47 11.12 -8.37
CA THR A 717 -2.27 11.39 -9.16
C THR A 717 -1.58 10.06 -9.52
N PRO A 718 -1.36 9.76 -10.80
CA PRO A 718 -0.77 8.49 -11.22
C PRO A 718 0.73 8.41 -10.98
N SER A 719 1.21 7.25 -10.55
CA SER A 719 2.63 6.88 -10.57
C SER A 719 2.99 6.20 -11.89
N THR A 720 2.92 6.96 -12.99
CA THR A 720 3.55 6.53 -14.25
C THR A 720 5.07 6.51 -14.13
N ARG A 721 5.78 5.97 -15.13
CA ARG A 721 7.22 6.23 -15.29
C ARG A 721 7.40 7.64 -15.87
N LEU A 722 8.37 8.40 -15.34
CA LEU A 722 8.72 9.81 -15.65
C LEU A 722 7.91 10.97 -15.00
N PRO A 723 7.19 10.85 -13.86
CA PRO A 723 6.65 12.03 -13.18
C PRO A 723 7.80 12.91 -12.65
N PRO A 724 7.61 14.24 -12.57
CA PRO A 724 8.50 15.11 -11.80
C PRO A 724 8.63 14.57 -10.37
N PRO A 725 9.83 14.66 -9.75
CA PRO A 725 10.07 14.01 -8.46
C PRO A 725 9.07 14.40 -7.37
N ASP A 726 8.56 15.65 -7.40
CA ASP A 726 7.81 16.29 -6.31
C ASP A 726 6.28 16.41 -6.54
N LEU A 727 5.69 15.52 -7.33
CA LEU A 727 4.26 15.59 -7.67
C LEU A 727 3.35 15.26 -6.47
N ALA A 728 2.44 16.18 -6.12
CA ALA A 728 1.51 16.01 -5.00
C ALA A 728 0.54 14.83 -5.21
N GLY A 729 0.35 14.01 -4.18
CA GLY A 729 -0.60 12.90 -4.16
C GLY A 729 -0.27 11.71 -5.06
N VAL A 730 0.95 11.64 -5.62
CA VAL A 730 1.38 10.49 -6.43
C VAL A 730 1.39 9.22 -5.59
N SER A 731 0.77 8.15 -6.08
CA SER A 731 0.71 6.87 -5.38
C SER A 731 0.49 5.74 -6.38
N GLY A 732 0.90 4.54 -6.00
CA GLY A 732 0.63 3.30 -6.72
C GLY A 732 -0.06 2.28 -5.80
N ASN A 733 -0.81 1.35 -6.38
CA ASN A 733 -1.44 0.23 -5.68
C ASN A 733 -2.24 0.62 -4.41
N ALA A 734 -2.94 1.75 -4.48
CA ALA A 734 -3.98 2.13 -3.53
C ALA A 734 -5.17 1.15 -3.66
N PHE A 735 -5.36 0.28 -2.68
CA PHE A 735 -6.37 -0.79 -2.68
C PHE A 735 -7.47 -0.61 -1.62
N THR A 736 -7.17 0.04 -0.50
CA THR A 736 -8.08 0.17 0.65
C THR A 736 -8.40 1.64 0.97
N PRO A 737 -9.25 2.29 0.16
CA PRO A 737 -9.71 3.64 0.48
C PRO A 737 -10.71 3.63 1.66
N SER A 738 -10.80 4.75 2.39
CA SER A 738 -11.84 5.03 3.40
C SER A 738 -12.39 6.46 3.20
N LEU A 739 -13.72 6.64 3.26
CA LEU A 739 -14.40 7.92 2.99
C LEU A 739 -15.09 8.40 4.26
N VAL A 740 -14.44 9.33 4.97
CA VAL A 740 -14.80 9.67 6.35
C VAL A 740 -15.14 11.14 6.47
N ARG A 741 -16.26 11.43 7.13
CA ARG A 741 -16.61 12.78 7.54
C ARG A 741 -16.01 13.09 8.90
N ALA A 742 -15.35 14.24 9.03
CA ALA A 742 -14.89 14.76 10.31
C ALA A 742 -15.31 16.24 10.44
N GLY A 743 -16.26 16.51 11.33
CA GLY A 743 -16.89 17.82 11.47
C GLY A 743 -17.73 18.20 10.23
N ASP A 744 -17.34 19.31 9.60
CA ASP A 744 -17.93 19.86 8.38
C ASP A 744 -17.22 19.38 7.09
N ARG A 745 -16.12 18.63 7.20
CA ARG A 745 -15.30 18.18 6.06
C ARG A 745 -15.48 16.70 5.75
N LEU A 746 -15.34 16.38 4.47
CA LEU A 746 -15.28 15.02 3.95
C LEU A 746 -13.85 14.71 3.47
N TYR A 747 -13.34 13.54 3.83
CA TYR A 747 -11.98 13.12 3.54
C TYR A 747 -11.96 11.74 2.88
N LEU A 748 -11.09 11.55 1.89
CA LEU A 748 -10.70 10.24 1.39
C LEU A 748 -9.29 9.91 1.89
N TYR A 749 -9.15 8.77 2.54
CA TYR A 749 -7.89 8.17 2.96
C TYR A 749 -7.56 6.99 2.05
N HIS A 750 -6.27 6.73 1.77
CA HIS A 750 -5.86 5.51 1.10
C HIS A 750 -4.41 5.10 1.42
N ASN A 751 -4.13 3.81 1.27
CA ASN A 751 -2.78 3.24 1.29
C ASN A 751 -1.98 3.60 0.02
N GLU A 752 -0.70 3.25 0.00
CA GLU A 752 0.13 3.31 -1.22
C GLU A 752 1.27 2.29 -1.22
N GLU A 753 1.90 2.16 -2.37
CA GLU A 753 3.14 1.41 -2.59
C GLU A 753 4.36 2.34 -2.56
N SER A 754 4.62 2.96 -1.40
CA SER A 754 5.87 3.68 -1.07
C SER A 754 6.26 4.87 -1.98
N SER A 755 5.34 5.51 -2.70
CA SER A 755 5.63 6.73 -3.47
C SER A 755 5.89 7.93 -2.56
N HIS A 756 5.20 8.06 -1.43
CA HIS A 756 5.49 9.05 -0.38
C HIS A 756 6.05 8.42 0.90
N GLY A 757 5.98 7.09 1.05
CA GLY A 757 6.28 6.38 2.28
C GLY A 757 5.26 6.63 3.40
N GLY A 758 3.97 6.80 3.10
CA GLY A 758 2.96 7.15 4.10
C GLY A 758 1.50 7.04 3.63
N LEU A 759 0.55 7.06 4.58
CA LEU A 759 -0.89 6.94 4.29
C LEU A 759 -1.49 8.29 3.89
N HIS A 760 -2.08 8.36 2.68
CA HIS A 760 -2.54 9.59 2.03
C HIS A 760 -3.88 10.09 2.55
N ARG A 761 -4.06 11.42 2.57
CA ARG A 761 -5.36 12.09 2.78
C ARG A 761 -5.66 13.12 1.69
N TRP A 762 -6.87 13.02 1.14
CA TRP A 762 -7.49 14.04 0.30
C TRP A 762 -8.70 14.64 1.03
N ARG A 763 -8.77 15.97 1.08
CA ARG A 763 -9.95 16.71 1.53
C ARG A 763 -10.84 17.04 0.33
N ILE A 764 -12.16 16.86 0.49
CA ILE A 764 -13.16 17.16 -0.53
C ILE A 764 -13.89 18.45 -0.13
N ASP A 765 -13.36 19.59 -0.58
CA ASP A 765 -13.96 20.91 -0.34
C ASP A 765 -15.24 21.06 -1.14
N GLY A 766 -16.24 21.75 -0.59
CA GLY A 766 -17.51 22.02 -1.28
C GLY A 766 -18.42 20.79 -1.45
N TRP A 767 -18.12 19.67 -0.80
CA TRP A 767 -18.94 18.44 -0.86
C TRP A 767 -20.40 18.69 -0.46
N ASN A 768 -20.65 19.58 0.49
CA ASN A 768 -21.98 19.96 0.96
C ASN A 768 -22.66 21.09 0.15
N ASP A 769 -22.00 21.65 -0.87
CA ASP A 769 -22.55 22.65 -1.79
C ASP A 769 -22.73 22.05 -3.19
N VAL A 770 -23.57 21.01 -3.25
CA VAL A 770 -24.05 20.39 -4.49
C VAL A 770 -25.53 20.69 -4.63
N GLN A 771 -25.89 21.31 -5.76
CA GLN A 771 -27.24 21.76 -6.05
C GLN A 771 -27.79 21.03 -7.28
N ASP A 772 -29.10 20.80 -7.27
CA ASP A 772 -29.83 20.11 -8.34
C ASP A 772 -30.73 21.13 -9.06
N LEU A 773 -30.74 21.13 -10.40
CA LEU A 773 -31.81 21.71 -11.20
C LEU A 773 -32.61 20.58 -11.87
N ARG A 774 -33.94 20.69 -11.89
CA ARG A 774 -34.83 19.65 -12.42
C ARG A 774 -35.92 20.21 -13.31
N GLY A 775 -36.36 19.41 -14.28
CA GLY A 775 -37.50 19.74 -15.14
C GLY A 775 -38.13 18.49 -15.73
N GLN A 776 -39.40 18.55 -16.13
CA GLN A 776 -40.11 17.41 -16.72
C GLN A 776 -40.83 17.80 -18.01
N GLY A 777 -40.84 16.90 -19.00
CA GLY A 777 -41.52 17.11 -20.27
C GLY A 777 -41.51 15.89 -21.17
N THR A 778 -42.22 15.98 -22.29
CA THR A 778 -42.22 14.94 -23.33
C THR A 778 -40.94 15.04 -24.18
N ALA A 779 -40.47 13.92 -24.71
CA ALA A 779 -39.41 13.94 -25.73
C ALA A 779 -39.78 14.89 -26.91
N GLY A 780 -38.78 15.59 -27.46
CA GLY A 780 -38.95 16.59 -28.52
C GLY A 780 -39.51 17.95 -28.08
N SER A 781 -39.86 18.13 -26.81
CA SER A 781 -40.30 19.43 -26.26
C SER A 781 -39.14 20.32 -25.82
N THR A 782 -39.45 21.53 -25.34
CA THR A 782 -38.48 22.38 -24.61
C THR A 782 -38.78 22.27 -23.11
N ILE A 783 -37.80 21.84 -22.34
CA ILE A 783 -37.87 21.65 -20.88
C ILE A 783 -36.98 22.71 -20.22
N THR A 784 -37.55 23.47 -19.30
CA THR A 784 -36.77 24.38 -18.44
C THR A 784 -36.43 23.65 -17.15
N LEU A 785 -35.17 23.73 -16.71
CA LEU A 785 -34.73 23.21 -15.42
C LEU A 785 -34.69 24.35 -14.40
N GLN A 786 -35.19 24.08 -13.19
CA GLN A 786 -35.26 25.01 -12.05
C GLN A 786 -34.83 24.30 -10.76
#